data_AF-R0LRQ2-F1
#
_entry.id   AF-R0LRQ2-F1
#
_cell.length_a   1.000
_cell.length_b   1.000
_cell.length_c   1.000
_cell.angle_alpha   90.00
_cell.angle_beta   90.00
_cell.angle_gamma   90.00
#
_symmetry.space_group_name_H-M   'P 1'
#
loop_
_entity.id
_entity.type
_entity.pdbx_description
1 polymer ?
#
loop_
_entity_poly.entity_id
_entity_poly.type
_entity_poly.pdbx_seq_one_letter_code
_entity_poly.pdbx_strand_id
1 'polypeptide(L)'
;LISLGTGRRIQYVISKGGSEALLQALISAACTEPPDHSILLPLLRLLARVGQRDRKFGLKVQKAEATDVILSLTRQNLGHHLNLTHCLWVLRVCASNVTAGTTLGINGAMELLFKVITPYSKRHIRTVRAAIEALAALLKSKSNSRRAVNRGYLGGLLRLYQDWHQNDISNNYIYIRRGLLLCLKHITNIQLGRETFLGSRGMEILFTSVQDCLSCKNLDPIVTTVTQILRKCYPKEPLPVVSVKSSYSFPLPGNVKTESPCVGFEGKLLKGEFDDYESDGEEEVEKDLDKSDVESKEEDYDLETDVNKLRSRPVPDRPEEELGQYEAMCLELFHNFQELQSESEEDKSLEDRTEDLPSTPSRFIPSDNSVKHPNYRWRNQSATEAGPDPGEKNFKVPLQSWTNKEKCRQDIIDEERDIEAIQNTDSREEENPAKSHVFTLRPLPKETAWYKKTFNPESEASTDSSPGEILETLDTVTNLLEEHQENIPFHNPHFYVARAKCVKSIPAYKDLAFPDFWGHQPPPCGKPMLERQYGVQRDKVLDDVRRLIQPCDVIGRTVYDLDEPSHSSPGAPGCLTFFSKFESGNLRKAIQVREFEYDLIMNADVNSNQHHQWFYFEVRDMKLAVPYRFNIINCEKFNSQFNYGMQLVMYSVKEALLGRPRWLRAGHDISYYKNHYRCSTAAGGGMRGKYYYTLTFSIKFPHKDDVCYLAYHYPYTYSTMMAHLDILEQNRNPKKVYWRKQTLCQTLGGNPCPLLTITAMPESKKSDDLEQFHSRPYVFLMARVHPGESNASWVMKGTLEFLVSNDPIADLLRKCFIFKIVPMLNPDGVINGNHRCSLSGDDLNRQWLKPSSQLHPTIYHTKGLLYYLRSIGRAPLVFCDYHGHSQKKNVFLYGCSIKETLWQAGCTVDTAVITEDVGYRTLPKILDKVAPAFVMNSCSFLVEKSRESTARVVVWQEMGVLRSYTMESTYCGCSHGLYKVSKSSKKKNPVL
;
A
#
# COMPACT_ATOMS: atom_id res chain seq x y z
N LEU A 1 -34.97 34.24 29.01
CA LEU A 1 -34.00 33.29 29.61
C LEU A 1 -33.45 32.26 28.60
N ILE A 2 -34.29 31.48 27.91
CA ILE A 2 -33.84 30.47 26.92
C ILE A 2 -33.30 31.10 25.62
N SER A 3 -33.85 32.25 25.21
CA SER A 3 -33.38 33.05 24.06
C SER A 3 -31.99 33.68 24.24
N LEU A 4 -31.51 33.82 25.47
CA LEU A 4 -30.21 34.42 25.82
C LEU A 4 -29.24 33.42 26.48
N GLY A 5 -29.65 32.16 26.67
CA GLY A 5 -28.91 31.16 27.45
C GLY A 5 -27.91 30.32 26.64
N THR A 6 -26.89 29.80 27.34
CA THR A 6 -25.91 28.82 26.85
C THR A 6 -26.56 27.47 26.53
N GLY A 7 -25.94 26.66 25.65
CA GLY A 7 -26.47 25.34 25.28
C GLY A 7 -26.76 24.40 26.47
N ARG A 8 -25.98 24.55 27.57
CA ARG A 8 -26.19 23.80 28.82
C ARG A 8 -27.53 24.11 29.49
N ARG A 9 -27.97 25.37 29.48
CA ARG A 9 -29.27 25.78 30.05
C ARG A 9 -30.44 25.22 29.26
N ILE A 10 -30.33 25.19 27.93
CA ILE A 10 -31.34 24.58 27.06
C ILE A 10 -31.47 23.09 27.37
N GLN A 11 -30.34 22.39 27.54
CA GLN A 11 -30.33 20.96 27.85
C GLN A 11 -30.89 20.64 29.24
N TYR A 12 -30.64 21.50 30.23
CA TYR A 12 -31.28 21.41 31.54
C TYR A 12 -32.80 21.58 31.44
N VAL A 13 -33.29 22.58 30.70
CA VAL A 13 -34.73 22.78 30.47
C VAL A 13 -35.36 21.57 29.78
N ILE A 14 -34.69 20.99 28.78
CA ILE A 14 -35.14 19.76 28.11
C ILE A 14 -35.25 18.61 29.12
N SER A 15 -34.27 18.45 30.02
CA SER A 15 -34.27 17.40 31.05
C SER A 15 -35.43 17.52 32.06
N LYS A 16 -36.00 18.72 32.20
CA LYS A 16 -37.14 19.00 33.08
C LYS A 16 -38.49 19.00 32.34
N GLY A 17 -38.55 18.49 31.12
CA GLY A 17 -39.80 18.40 30.33
C GLY A 17 -40.20 19.72 29.67
N GLY A 18 -39.28 20.69 29.55
CA GLY A 18 -39.59 21.99 28.97
C GLY A 18 -39.97 21.96 27.49
N SER A 19 -39.56 20.93 26.73
CA SER A 19 -39.96 20.79 25.33
C SER A 19 -41.44 20.41 25.21
N GLU A 20 -41.88 19.51 26.08
CA GLU A 20 -43.26 19.04 26.19
C GLU A 20 -44.20 20.18 26.64
N ALA A 21 -43.78 20.97 27.64
CA ALA A 21 -44.54 22.14 28.08
C ALA A 21 -44.72 23.18 26.96
N LEU A 22 -43.69 23.44 26.16
CA LEU A 22 -43.78 24.35 25.01
C LEU A 22 -44.68 23.81 23.89
N LEU A 23 -44.70 22.49 23.68
CA LEU A 23 -45.60 21.86 22.71
C LEU A 23 -47.06 21.99 23.16
N GLN A 24 -47.35 21.78 24.45
CA GLN A 24 -48.69 21.97 25.00
C GLN A 24 -49.14 23.44 24.88
N ALA A 25 -48.26 24.39 25.19
CA ALA A 25 -48.54 25.81 24.98
C ALA A 25 -48.84 26.13 23.51
N LEU A 26 -48.20 25.44 22.56
CA LEU A 26 -48.44 25.63 21.13
C LEU A 26 -49.83 25.15 20.74
N ILE A 27 -50.22 23.97 21.22
CA ILE A 27 -51.56 23.42 20.97
C ILE A 27 -52.62 24.38 21.53
N SER A 28 -52.48 24.80 22.79
CA SER A 28 -53.43 25.73 23.42
C SER A 28 -53.54 27.05 22.69
N ALA A 29 -52.41 27.64 22.27
CA ALA A 29 -52.39 28.90 21.53
C ALA A 29 -52.96 28.74 20.11
N ALA A 30 -52.74 27.60 19.46
CA ALA A 30 -53.23 27.33 18.10
C ALA A 30 -54.75 27.10 18.05
N CYS A 31 -55.38 26.70 19.17
CA CYS A 31 -56.82 26.51 19.28
C CYS A 31 -57.62 27.81 19.53
N THR A 32 -56.94 28.96 19.67
CA THR A 32 -57.62 30.26 19.77
C THR A 32 -58.07 30.73 18.38
N GLU A 33 -59.35 31.05 18.19
CA GLU A 33 -59.87 31.61 16.93
C GLU A 33 -60.23 33.10 17.09
N PRO A 34 -59.57 34.02 16.36
CA PRO A 34 -58.42 33.82 15.45
C PRO A 34 -57.10 33.59 16.21
N PRO A 35 -56.13 32.87 15.61
CA PRO A 35 -54.87 32.55 16.27
C PRO A 35 -54.05 33.81 16.60
N ASP A 36 -53.67 33.98 17.87
CA ASP A 36 -52.87 35.11 18.31
C ASP A 36 -51.39 34.95 17.88
N HIS A 37 -51.06 35.57 16.76
CA HIS A 37 -49.70 35.57 16.21
C HIS A 37 -48.68 36.31 17.07
N SER A 38 -49.10 37.18 18.00
CA SER A 38 -48.19 37.84 18.96
C SER A 38 -47.58 36.85 19.96
N ILE A 39 -48.31 35.77 20.27
CA ILE A 39 -47.87 34.67 21.15
C ILE A 39 -47.27 33.52 20.34
N LEU A 40 -47.89 33.14 19.22
CA LEU A 40 -47.47 32.00 18.41
C LEU A 40 -46.06 32.17 17.82
N LEU A 41 -45.69 33.36 17.33
CA LEU A 41 -44.38 33.56 16.70
C LEU A 41 -43.19 33.42 17.67
N PRO A 42 -43.19 34.05 18.86
CA PRO A 42 -42.19 33.78 19.89
C PRO A 42 -42.12 32.31 20.29
N LEU A 43 -43.27 31.64 20.38
CA LEU A 43 -43.35 30.24 20.78
C LEU A 43 -42.74 29.30 19.73
N LEU A 44 -43.05 29.49 18.45
CA LEU A 44 -42.45 28.74 17.34
C LEU A 44 -40.92 28.95 17.27
N ARG A 45 -40.43 30.17 17.50
CA ARG A 45 -38.98 30.45 17.60
C ARG A 45 -38.33 29.66 18.73
N LEU A 46 -39.00 29.63 19.89
CA LEU A 46 -38.50 28.95 21.07
C LEU A 46 -38.47 27.43 20.86
N LEU A 47 -39.54 26.86 20.30
CA LEU A 47 -39.63 25.45 19.91
C LEU A 47 -38.53 25.06 18.91
N ALA A 48 -38.31 25.85 17.86
CA ALA A 48 -37.25 25.58 16.89
C ALA A 48 -35.85 25.61 17.52
N ARG A 49 -35.61 26.47 18.52
CA ARG A 49 -34.31 26.57 19.21
C ARG A 49 -34.11 25.45 20.23
N VAL A 50 -35.13 25.12 21.00
CA VAL A 50 -35.10 24.03 21.99
C VAL A 50 -34.99 22.69 21.28
N GLY A 51 -35.82 22.44 20.27
CA GLY A 51 -35.85 21.17 19.56
C GLY A 51 -34.54 20.88 18.81
N GLN A 52 -33.78 21.88 18.35
CA GLN A 52 -32.45 21.67 17.76
C GLN A 52 -31.47 20.95 18.71
N ARG A 53 -31.71 21.05 20.03
CA ARG A 53 -30.89 20.43 21.07
C ARG A 53 -31.54 19.19 21.67
N ASP A 54 -32.79 18.89 21.32
CA ASP A 54 -33.52 17.71 21.79
C ASP A 54 -33.62 16.66 20.65
N ARG A 55 -32.78 15.62 20.72
CA ARG A 55 -32.76 14.54 19.73
C ARG A 55 -34.08 13.77 19.63
N LYS A 56 -34.94 13.83 20.66
CA LYS A 56 -36.25 13.16 20.70
C LYS A 56 -37.42 14.11 20.41
N PHE A 57 -37.15 15.37 20.04
CA PHE A 57 -38.18 16.39 19.84
C PHE A 57 -39.29 15.95 18.87
N GLY A 58 -38.94 15.39 17.71
CA GLY A 58 -39.92 14.88 16.74
C GLY A 58 -40.85 13.80 17.32
N LEU A 59 -40.32 12.90 18.16
CA LEU A 59 -41.13 11.88 18.84
C LEU A 59 -42.05 12.49 19.90
N LYS A 60 -41.58 13.54 20.59
CA LYS A 60 -42.40 14.27 21.57
C LYS A 60 -43.57 15.01 20.90
N VAL A 61 -43.33 15.59 19.72
CA VAL A 61 -44.38 16.23 18.88
C VAL A 61 -45.47 15.22 18.52
N GLN A 62 -45.08 13.99 18.17
CA GLN A 62 -46.04 12.91 17.88
C GLN A 62 -46.81 12.50 19.13
N LYS A 63 -46.13 12.28 20.24
CA LYS A 63 -46.76 11.88 21.51
C LYS A 63 -47.73 12.94 22.05
N ALA A 64 -47.44 14.21 21.80
CA ALA A 64 -48.31 15.33 22.16
C ALA A 64 -49.42 15.60 21.14
N GLU A 65 -49.56 14.78 20.08
CA GLU A 65 -50.53 14.96 18.99
C GLU A 65 -50.44 16.35 18.30
N ALA A 66 -49.29 17.01 18.40
CA ALA A 66 -49.06 18.36 17.86
C ALA A 66 -48.74 18.37 16.35
N THR A 67 -48.66 17.20 15.70
CA THR A 67 -48.22 17.06 14.30
C THR A 67 -49.16 17.79 13.35
N ASP A 68 -50.47 17.55 13.49
CA ASP A 68 -51.49 18.15 12.62
C ASP A 68 -51.64 19.65 12.87
N VAL A 69 -51.49 20.09 14.12
CA VAL A 69 -51.48 21.51 14.50
C VAL A 69 -50.36 22.25 13.76
N ILE A 70 -49.13 21.73 13.80
CA ILE A 70 -47.98 22.34 13.12
C ILE A 70 -48.18 22.39 11.60
N LEU A 71 -48.72 21.32 11.00
CA LEU A 71 -49.00 21.28 9.56
C LEU A 71 -50.15 22.20 9.16
N SER A 72 -51.20 22.30 9.98
CA SER A 72 -52.33 23.21 9.77
C SER A 72 -51.89 24.67 9.82
N LEU A 73 -51.12 25.06 10.84
CA LEU A 73 -50.52 26.39 10.95
C LEU A 73 -49.63 26.70 9.73
N THR A 74 -48.88 25.71 9.25
CA THR A 74 -48.04 25.87 8.04
C THR A 74 -48.91 26.12 6.80
N ARG A 75 -50.02 25.40 6.62
CA ARG A 75 -50.97 25.58 5.50
C ARG A 75 -51.64 26.94 5.50
N GLN A 76 -52.11 27.38 6.67
CA GLN A 76 -52.80 28.68 6.83
C GLN A 76 -51.87 29.86 6.52
N ASN A 77 -50.56 29.71 6.76
CA ASN A 77 -49.59 30.79 6.60
C ASN A 77 -48.86 30.77 5.23
N LEU A 78 -49.34 30.05 4.22
CA LEU A 78 -48.69 30.00 2.90
C LEU A 78 -48.54 31.39 2.23
N GLY A 79 -49.50 32.30 2.45
CA GLY A 79 -49.43 33.69 2.00
C GLY A 79 -48.66 34.66 2.91
N HIS A 80 -48.30 34.23 4.13
CA HIS A 80 -47.64 35.05 5.15
C HIS A 80 -46.22 34.57 5.43
N HIS A 81 -45.27 34.98 4.58
CA HIS A 81 -43.90 34.45 4.54
C HIS A 81 -43.13 34.53 5.88
N LEU A 82 -43.35 35.57 6.69
CA LEU A 82 -42.70 35.70 8.00
C LEU A 82 -43.20 34.60 8.95
N ASN A 83 -44.51 34.39 9.02
CA ASN A 83 -45.12 33.37 9.88
C ASN A 83 -44.72 31.97 9.41
N LEU A 84 -44.80 31.74 8.10
CA LEU A 84 -44.40 30.49 7.46
C LEU A 84 -42.96 30.10 7.80
N THR A 85 -42.03 31.06 7.79
CA THR A 85 -40.61 30.79 8.11
C THR A 85 -40.44 30.16 9.50
N HIS A 86 -41.21 30.60 10.50
CA HIS A 86 -41.14 30.07 11.85
C HIS A 86 -41.74 28.66 11.95
N CYS A 87 -42.86 28.41 11.26
CA CYS A 87 -43.45 27.08 11.13
C CYS A 87 -42.47 26.09 10.48
N LEU A 88 -41.78 26.52 9.41
CA LEU A 88 -40.79 25.70 8.69
C LEU A 88 -39.58 25.35 9.56
N TRP A 89 -39.11 26.26 10.43
CA TRP A 89 -38.02 25.94 11.36
C TRP A 89 -38.43 24.88 12.39
N VAL A 90 -39.66 24.93 12.89
CA VAL A 90 -40.19 23.88 13.77
C VAL A 90 -40.31 22.56 13.00
N LEU A 91 -40.87 22.59 11.80
CA LEU A 91 -41.01 21.41 10.93
C LEU A 91 -39.66 20.73 10.65
N ARG A 92 -38.61 21.50 10.32
CA ARG A 92 -37.24 21.01 10.12
C ARG A 92 -36.72 20.25 11.34
N VAL A 93 -37.01 20.76 12.53
CA VAL A 93 -36.55 20.19 13.79
C VAL A 93 -37.38 18.97 14.20
N CYS A 94 -38.68 18.96 13.93
CA CYS A 94 -39.50 17.75 14.05
C CYS A 94 -38.97 16.62 13.15
N ALA A 95 -38.56 16.96 11.92
CA ALA A 95 -38.02 16.05 10.93
C ALA A 95 -36.57 15.60 11.19
N SER A 96 -35.89 16.08 12.24
CA SER A 96 -34.51 15.67 12.53
C SER A 96 -34.39 14.21 12.96
N ASN A 97 -35.49 13.60 13.40
CA ASN A 97 -35.62 12.18 13.71
C ASN A 97 -36.28 11.44 12.52
N VAL A 98 -35.71 10.30 12.11
CA VAL A 98 -36.14 9.55 10.91
C VAL A 98 -37.59 9.04 11.02
N THR A 99 -37.99 8.52 12.18
CA THR A 99 -39.37 8.04 12.41
C THR A 99 -40.36 9.19 12.37
N ALA A 100 -40.06 10.28 13.08
CA ALA A 100 -40.90 11.48 13.08
C ALA A 100 -41.02 12.11 11.68
N GLY A 101 -39.91 12.18 10.95
CA GLY A 101 -39.89 12.64 9.56
C GLY A 101 -40.75 11.77 8.65
N THR A 102 -40.74 10.44 8.84
CA THR A 102 -41.58 9.52 8.05
C THR A 102 -43.07 9.81 8.24
N THR A 103 -43.53 9.99 9.48
CA THR A 103 -44.92 10.35 9.78
C THR A 103 -45.30 11.72 9.23
N LEU A 104 -44.42 12.72 9.35
CA LEU A 104 -44.66 14.04 8.73
C LEU A 104 -44.82 13.93 7.21
N GLY A 105 -44.01 13.09 6.56
CA GLY A 105 -44.12 12.82 5.13
C GLY A 105 -45.44 12.13 4.75
N ILE A 106 -45.97 11.23 5.59
CA ILE A 106 -47.29 10.61 5.39
C ILE A 106 -48.41 11.67 5.48
N ASN A 107 -48.30 12.60 6.43
CA ASN A 107 -49.31 13.66 6.68
C ASN A 107 -49.23 14.86 5.72
N GLY A 108 -48.55 14.70 4.57
CA GLY A 108 -48.57 15.70 3.50
C GLY A 108 -47.53 16.82 3.64
N ALA A 109 -46.52 16.69 4.52
CA ALA A 109 -45.54 17.75 4.74
C ALA A 109 -44.66 18.02 3.51
N MET A 110 -44.33 16.99 2.73
CA MET A 110 -43.46 17.13 1.55
C MET A 110 -44.16 17.92 0.42
N GLU A 111 -45.46 17.72 0.24
CA GLU A 111 -46.29 18.41 -0.74
C GLU A 111 -46.34 19.91 -0.45
N LEU A 112 -46.49 20.25 0.84
CA LEU A 112 -46.48 21.64 1.29
C LEU A 112 -45.14 22.30 1.05
N LEU A 113 -44.04 21.62 1.39
CA LEU A 113 -42.70 22.14 1.19
C LEU A 113 -42.38 22.30 -0.29
N PHE A 114 -42.78 21.34 -1.13
CA PHE A 114 -42.57 21.40 -2.57
C PHE A 114 -43.29 22.61 -3.18
N LYS A 115 -44.55 22.86 -2.80
CA LYS A 115 -45.31 24.07 -3.21
C LYS A 115 -44.63 25.38 -2.83
N VAL A 116 -43.87 25.42 -1.74
CA VAL A 116 -43.15 26.63 -1.29
C VAL A 116 -41.83 26.83 -2.06
N ILE A 117 -41.16 25.75 -2.48
CA ILE A 117 -39.84 25.83 -3.14
C ILE A 117 -39.93 25.87 -4.67
N THR A 118 -41.01 25.38 -5.27
CA THR A 118 -41.29 25.49 -6.71
C THR A 118 -42.50 26.41 -6.92
N PRO A 119 -42.38 27.56 -7.60
CA PRO A 119 -41.40 27.93 -8.62
C PRO A 119 -40.12 28.65 -8.11
N TYR A 120 -39.13 28.81 -9.00
CA TYR A 120 -37.96 29.67 -8.78
C TYR A 120 -38.37 31.10 -8.38
N SER A 121 -37.80 31.62 -7.29
CA SER A 121 -38.10 32.97 -6.80
C SER A 121 -36.95 33.57 -6.00
N LYS A 122 -36.59 34.82 -6.31
CA LYS A 122 -35.69 35.64 -5.49
C LYS A 122 -36.42 36.37 -4.34
N ARG A 123 -37.74 36.22 -4.22
CA ARG A 123 -38.54 36.79 -3.13
C ARG A 123 -38.54 35.84 -1.93
N HIS A 124 -38.56 36.40 -0.72
CA HIS A 124 -38.67 35.63 0.54
C HIS A 124 -37.64 34.49 0.70
N ILE A 125 -36.39 34.74 0.30
CA ILE A 125 -35.28 33.77 0.31
C ILE A 125 -35.10 33.06 1.65
N ARG A 126 -35.33 33.75 2.79
CA ARG A 126 -35.25 33.14 4.13
C ARG A 126 -36.27 32.01 4.30
N THR A 127 -37.47 32.18 3.75
CA THR A 127 -38.57 31.22 3.78
C THR A 127 -38.27 30.05 2.85
N VAL A 128 -37.81 30.32 1.62
CA VAL A 128 -37.38 29.29 0.66
C VAL A 128 -36.26 28.43 1.24
N ARG A 129 -35.24 29.06 1.84
CA ARG A 129 -34.14 28.34 2.52
C ARG A 129 -34.67 27.44 3.65
N ALA A 130 -35.54 27.97 4.50
CA ALA A 130 -36.13 27.20 5.60
C ALA A 130 -36.93 25.99 5.10
N ALA A 131 -37.66 26.15 3.98
CA ALA A 131 -38.41 25.06 3.36
C ALA A 131 -37.50 23.98 2.78
N ILE A 132 -36.43 24.36 2.08
CA ILE A 132 -35.44 23.40 1.54
C ILE A 132 -34.75 22.63 2.67
N GLU A 133 -34.35 23.31 3.74
CA GLU A 133 -33.73 22.65 4.90
C GLU A 133 -34.69 21.68 5.60
N ALA A 134 -35.98 22.03 5.72
CA ALA A 134 -37.01 21.14 6.24
C ALA A 134 -37.23 19.92 5.33
N LEU A 135 -37.24 20.13 4.01
CA LEU A 135 -37.36 19.05 3.03
C LEU A 135 -36.16 18.10 3.09
N ALA A 136 -34.94 18.64 3.14
CA ALA A 136 -33.73 17.85 3.30
C ALA A 136 -33.77 16.99 4.58
N ALA A 137 -34.28 17.54 5.70
CA ALA A 137 -34.45 16.78 6.94
C ALA A 137 -35.45 15.62 6.78
N LEU A 138 -36.60 15.85 6.12
CA LEU A 138 -37.59 14.80 5.85
C LEU A 138 -37.05 13.69 4.94
N LEU A 139 -36.23 14.04 3.94
CA LEU A 139 -35.68 13.11 2.96
C LEU A 139 -34.60 12.17 3.54
N LYS A 140 -34.11 12.42 4.77
CA LYS A 140 -33.26 11.44 5.49
C LYS A 140 -33.96 10.09 5.68
N SER A 141 -35.29 10.06 5.73
CA SER A 141 -36.06 8.81 5.72
C SER A 141 -36.08 8.19 4.32
N LYS A 142 -35.68 6.92 4.21
CA LYS A 142 -35.76 6.13 2.98
C LYS A 142 -37.22 6.06 2.46
N SER A 143 -38.18 5.94 3.37
CA SER A 143 -39.61 5.93 3.03
C SER A 143 -40.06 7.24 2.39
N ASN A 144 -39.61 8.39 2.91
CA ASN A 144 -39.89 9.70 2.32
C ASN A 144 -39.14 9.93 1.01
N SER A 145 -37.88 9.48 0.90
CA SER A 145 -37.15 9.51 -0.37
C SER A 145 -37.89 8.73 -1.45
N ARG A 146 -38.43 7.54 -1.13
CA ARG A 146 -39.25 6.76 -2.06
C ARG A 146 -40.53 7.48 -2.45
N ARG A 147 -41.24 8.10 -1.49
CA ARG A 147 -42.41 8.96 -1.78
C ARG A 147 -42.06 10.15 -2.69
N ALA A 148 -40.92 10.79 -2.47
CA ALA A 148 -40.48 11.93 -3.27
C ALA A 148 -40.18 11.53 -4.72
N VAL A 149 -39.59 10.34 -4.92
CA VAL A 149 -39.37 9.78 -6.25
C VAL A 149 -40.70 9.46 -6.94
N ASN A 150 -41.60 8.72 -6.26
CA ASN A 150 -42.91 8.34 -6.82
C ASN A 150 -43.80 9.53 -7.19
N ARG A 151 -43.64 10.67 -6.50
CA ARG A 151 -44.36 11.92 -6.79
C ARG A 151 -43.66 12.82 -7.81
N GLY A 152 -42.54 12.38 -8.41
CA GLY A 152 -41.80 13.14 -9.43
C GLY A 152 -41.02 14.34 -8.90
N TYR A 153 -40.82 14.46 -7.58
CA TYR A 153 -40.13 15.61 -6.99
C TYR A 153 -38.64 15.69 -7.37
N LEU A 154 -38.00 14.55 -7.66
CA LEU A 154 -36.59 14.51 -8.07
C LEU A 154 -36.33 15.38 -9.30
N GLY A 155 -37.10 15.20 -10.37
CA GLY A 155 -36.94 15.96 -11.61
C GLY A 155 -37.23 17.46 -11.43
N GLY A 156 -38.14 17.82 -10.53
CA GLY A 156 -38.39 19.22 -10.18
C GLY A 156 -37.28 19.84 -9.32
N LEU A 157 -36.66 19.08 -8.41
CA LEU A 157 -35.49 19.52 -7.65
C LEU A 157 -34.26 19.73 -8.54
N LEU A 158 -34.04 18.86 -9.54
CA LEU A 158 -32.97 19.03 -10.53
C LEU A 158 -33.16 20.31 -11.36
N ARG A 159 -34.38 20.53 -11.89
CA ARG A 159 -34.73 21.75 -12.63
C ARG A 159 -34.53 23.01 -11.77
N LEU A 160 -35.06 22.99 -10.53
CA LEU A 160 -34.91 24.11 -9.61
C LEU A 160 -33.42 24.38 -9.27
N TYR A 161 -32.62 23.34 -9.08
CA TYR A 161 -31.17 23.50 -8.87
C TYR A 161 -30.50 24.16 -10.07
N GLN A 162 -30.84 23.72 -11.29
CA GLN A 162 -30.32 24.30 -12.53
C GLN A 162 -30.72 25.77 -12.68
N ASP A 163 -31.98 26.13 -12.40
CA ASP A 163 -32.46 27.51 -12.42
C ASP A 163 -31.65 28.39 -11.46
N TRP A 164 -31.44 27.92 -10.22
CA TRP A 164 -30.62 28.63 -9.24
C TRP A 164 -29.16 28.72 -9.66
N HIS A 165 -28.61 27.70 -10.30
CA HIS A 165 -27.22 27.71 -10.74
C HIS A 165 -27.00 28.73 -11.88
N GLN A 166 -27.87 28.75 -12.88
CA GLN A 166 -27.75 29.65 -14.04
C GLN A 166 -28.01 31.12 -13.66
N ASN A 167 -28.89 31.37 -12.69
CA ASN A 167 -29.30 32.74 -12.31
C ASN A 167 -28.55 33.33 -11.11
N ASP A 168 -27.66 32.58 -10.46
CA ASP A 168 -26.83 33.01 -9.31
C ASP A 168 -25.38 33.30 -9.73
N ILE A 169 -25.21 34.15 -10.75
CA ILE A 169 -23.89 34.51 -11.31
C ILE A 169 -22.94 35.08 -10.23
N SER A 170 -23.48 35.85 -9.29
CA SER A 170 -22.71 36.45 -8.18
C SER A 170 -22.50 35.51 -6.98
N ASN A 171 -23.01 34.28 -7.02
CA ASN A 171 -22.94 33.30 -5.93
C ASN A 171 -23.49 33.82 -4.58
N ASN A 172 -24.55 34.64 -4.60
CA ASN A 172 -25.20 35.19 -3.41
C ASN A 172 -26.14 34.17 -2.74
N TYR A 173 -26.51 33.10 -3.45
CA TYR A 173 -27.51 32.12 -3.01
C TYR A 173 -26.94 30.70 -2.87
N ILE A 174 -25.63 30.58 -2.60
CA ILE A 174 -24.91 29.32 -2.37
C ILE A 174 -25.67 28.38 -1.41
N TYR A 175 -26.24 28.90 -0.32
CA TYR A 175 -26.96 28.08 0.67
C TYR A 175 -28.23 27.43 0.13
N ILE A 176 -28.91 28.06 -0.84
CA ILE A 176 -30.06 27.49 -1.52
C ILE A 176 -29.60 26.31 -2.40
N ARG A 177 -28.59 26.54 -3.24
CA ARG A 177 -27.97 25.50 -4.08
C ARG A 177 -27.50 24.31 -3.25
N ARG A 178 -26.81 24.56 -2.12
CA ARG A 178 -26.38 23.51 -1.17
C ARG A 178 -27.56 22.72 -0.59
N GLY A 179 -28.63 23.41 -0.19
CA GLY A 179 -29.83 22.75 0.34
C GLY A 179 -30.50 21.83 -0.67
N LEU A 180 -30.63 22.28 -1.93
CA LEU A 180 -31.20 21.47 -3.02
C LEU A 180 -30.34 20.24 -3.31
N LEU A 181 -29.02 20.40 -3.36
CA LEU A 181 -28.10 19.27 -3.50
C LEU A 181 -28.19 18.29 -2.34
N LEU A 182 -28.41 18.77 -1.12
CA LEU A 182 -28.61 17.90 0.04
C LEU A 182 -29.90 17.07 -0.09
N CYS A 183 -30.98 17.65 -0.61
CA CYS A 183 -32.20 16.89 -0.95
C CYS A 183 -31.90 15.79 -1.98
N LEU A 184 -31.20 16.12 -3.07
CA LEU A 184 -30.81 15.15 -4.11
C LEU A 184 -29.88 14.06 -3.54
N LYS A 185 -28.92 14.42 -2.68
CA LYS A 185 -28.02 13.47 -2.00
C LYS A 185 -28.78 12.46 -1.15
N HIS A 186 -29.85 12.89 -0.47
CA HIS A 186 -30.68 11.99 0.33
C HIS A 186 -31.56 11.09 -0.54
N ILE A 187 -32.18 11.62 -1.59
CA ILE A 187 -33.01 10.83 -2.51
C ILE A 187 -32.18 9.75 -3.20
N THR A 188 -30.95 10.06 -3.61
CA THR A 188 -30.03 9.12 -4.28
C THR A 188 -29.43 8.05 -3.35
N ASN A 189 -29.76 8.06 -2.05
CA ASN A 189 -29.38 6.97 -1.14
C ASN A 189 -30.15 5.67 -1.42
N ILE A 190 -31.36 5.74 -1.98
CA ILE A 190 -32.16 4.57 -2.36
C ILE A 190 -31.94 4.21 -3.83
N GLN A 191 -32.08 2.92 -4.18
CA GLN A 191 -31.91 2.43 -5.56
C GLN A 191 -32.79 3.18 -6.56
N LEU A 192 -34.11 3.19 -6.30
CA LEU A 192 -35.10 3.86 -7.14
C LEU A 192 -34.78 5.35 -7.38
N GLY A 193 -34.18 6.01 -6.38
CA GLY A 193 -33.75 7.40 -6.49
C GLY A 193 -32.54 7.57 -7.41
N ARG A 194 -31.60 6.63 -7.43
CA ARG A 194 -30.46 6.62 -8.38
C ARG A 194 -30.93 6.37 -9.81
N GLU A 195 -31.80 5.39 -10.01
CA GLU A 195 -32.37 5.06 -11.32
C GLU A 195 -33.16 6.26 -11.90
N THR A 196 -34.02 6.87 -11.08
CA THR A 196 -34.79 8.05 -11.50
C THR A 196 -33.87 9.25 -11.77
N PHE A 197 -32.79 9.41 -11.00
CA PHE A 197 -31.79 10.44 -11.23
C PHE A 197 -31.09 10.26 -12.58
N LEU A 198 -30.70 9.03 -12.93
CA LEU A 198 -30.13 8.68 -14.24
C LEU A 198 -31.13 8.97 -15.37
N GLY A 199 -32.37 8.48 -15.25
CA GLY A 199 -33.43 8.72 -16.24
C GLY A 199 -33.81 10.20 -16.42
N SER A 200 -33.54 11.04 -15.42
CA SER A 200 -33.78 12.49 -15.46
C SER A 200 -32.58 13.31 -15.98
N ARG A 201 -31.58 12.67 -16.59
CA ARG A 201 -30.31 13.31 -17.03
C ARG A 201 -29.58 14.03 -15.90
N GLY A 202 -29.71 13.51 -14.68
CA GLY A 202 -29.12 14.11 -13.48
C GLY A 202 -27.60 14.13 -13.53
N MET A 203 -26.98 13.13 -14.16
CA MET A 203 -25.52 13.06 -14.33
C MET A 203 -25.01 14.25 -15.15
N GLU A 204 -25.63 14.54 -16.30
CA GLU A 204 -25.21 15.64 -17.18
C GLU A 204 -25.47 17.02 -16.57
N ILE A 205 -26.64 17.20 -15.94
CA ILE A 205 -27.00 18.47 -15.28
C ILE A 205 -25.99 18.79 -14.19
N LEU A 206 -25.73 17.83 -13.30
CA LEU A 206 -24.83 18.05 -12.18
C LEU A 206 -23.36 18.14 -12.63
N PHE A 207 -22.93 17.32 -13.58
CA PHE A 207 -21.57 17.39 -14.13
C PHE A 207 -21.28 18.76 -14.74
N THR A 208 -22.16 19.26 -15.61
CA THR A 208 -22.02 20.58 -16.24
C THR A 208 -21.93 21.68 -15.18
N SER A 209 -22.81 21.62 -14.17
CA SER A 209 -22.84 22.63 -13.10
C SER A 209 -21.57 22.68 -12.24
N VAL A 210 -20.88 21.55 -12.11
CA VAL A 210 -19.63 21.51 -11.34
C VAL A 210 -18.49 22.10 -12.12
N GLN A 211 -18.42 21.89 -13.44
CA GLN A 211 -17.36 22.46 -14.27
C GLN A 211 -17.29 23.98 -14.12
N ASP A 212 -18.46 24.65 -14.10
CA ASP A 212 -18.57 26.10 -13.87
C ASP A 212 -18.09 26.55 -12.48
N CYS A 213 -18.07 25.63 -11.50
CA CYS A 213 -17.71 25.92 -10.11
C CYS A 213 -16.24 25.61 -9.77
N LEU A 214 -15.49 24.87 -10.60
CA LEU A 214 -14.15 24.36 -10.27
C LEU A 214 -13.12 25.48 -10.01
N SER A 215 -13.29 26.65 -10.63
CA SER A 215 -12.38 27.80 -10.48
C SER A 215 -12.54 28.55 -9.15
N CYS A 216 -13.63 28.33 -8.41
CA CYS A 216 -14.02 29.12 -7.24
C CYS A 216 -13.97 28.33 -5.92
N LYS A 217 -12.96 28.58 -5.08
CA LYS A 217 -12.80 27.91 -3.77
C LYS A 217 -14.03 28.02 -2.84
N ASN A 218 -14.76 29.13 -2.87
CA ASN A 218 -15.97 29.31 -2.05
C ASN A 218 -17.09 28.31 -2.39
N LEU A 219 -17.03 27.68 -3.56
CA LEU A 219 -17.99 26.68 -4.04
C LEU A 219 -17.55 25.24 -3.73
N ASP A 220 -16.42 25.02 -3.06
CA ASP A 220 -15.91 23.67 -2.74
C ASP A 220 -16.94 22.74 -2.08
N PRO A 221 -17.80 23.19 -1.15
CA PRO A 221 -18.82 22.31 -0.59
C PRO A 221 -19.93 21.92 -1.58
N ILE A 222 -20.24 22.78 -2.55
CA ILE A 222 -21.14 22.44 -3.67
C ILE A 222 -20.48 21.36 -4.52
N VAL A 223 -19.23 21.61 -4.96
CA VAL A 223 -18.46 20.69 -5.79
C VAL A 223 -18.32 19.31 -5.11
N THR A 224 -18.02 19.29 -3.82
CA THR A 224 -17.90 18.06 -3.03
C THR A 224 -19.22 17.30 -2.97
N THR A 225 -20.34 17.98 -2.69
CA THR A 225 -21.66 17.34 -2.62
C THR A 225 -22.08 16.77 -3.97
N VAL A 226 -21.84 17.51 -5.06
CA VAL A 226 -22.13 17.02 -6.41
C VAL A 226 -21.25 15.81 -6.74
N THR A 227 -19.95 15.87 -6.48
CA THR A 227 -19.02 14.75 -6.75
C THR A 227 -19.46 13.47 -6.02
N GLN A 228 -19.94 13.60 -4.76
CA GLN A 228 -20.51 12.49 -4.00
C GLN A 228 -21.78 11.91 -4.66
N ILE A 229 -22.68 12.76 -5.15
CA ILE A 229 -23.89 12.31 -5.86
C ILE A 229 -23.51 11.61 -7.17
N LEU A 230 -22.66 12.22 -7.99
CA LEU A 230 -22.21 11.65 -9.26
C LEU A 230 -21.56 10.28 -9.08
N ARG A 231 -20.62 10.14 -8.14
CA ARG A 231 -19.96 8.85 -7.85
C ARG A 231 -20.95 7.78 -7.34
N LYS A 232 -21.93 8.19 -6.54
CA LYS A 232 -22.96 7.29 -6.01
C LYS A 232 -23.90 6.81 -7.13
N CYS A 233 -24.32 7.72 -8.01
CA CYS A 233 -25.23 7.44 -9.12
C CYS A 233 -24.54 6.84 -10.35
N TYR A 234 -23.20 6.82 -10.40
CA TYR A 234 -22.46 6.19 -11.48
C TYR A 234 -22.83 4.70 -11.60
N PRO A 235 -23.26 4.21 -12.79
CA PRO A 235 -23.66 2.81 -13.02
C PRO A 235 -22.60 1.80 -12.59
N LYS A 236 -23.01 0.72 -11.95
CA LYS A 236 -22.07 -0.29 -11.43
C LYS A 236 -21.90 -1.40 -12.46
N GLU A 237 -20.66 -1.79 -12.71
CA GLU A 237 -20.30 -2.75 -13.77
C GLU A 237 -19.33 -3.81 -13.23
N PRO A 238 -19.30 -5.02 -13.80
CA PRO A 238 -18.23 -5.98 -13.54
C PRO A 238 -16.91 -5.52 -14.18
N LEU A 239 -15.78 -6.09 -13.74
CA LEU A 239 -14.49 -5.87 -14.40
C LEU A 239 -14.53 -6.38 -15.85
N PRO A 240 -13.85 -5.74 -16.82
CA PRO A 240 -13.83 -6.15 -18.22
C PRO A 240 -12.86 -7.33 -18.44
N VAL A 241 -13.09 -8.43 -17.72
CA VAL A 241 -12.39 -9.72 -17.82
C VAL A 241 -13.41 -10.85 -17.89
N VAL A 242 -13.06 -11.95 -18.55
CA VAL A 242 -13.94 -13.13 -18.68
C VAL A 242 -14.18 -13.79 -17.33
N SER A 243 -13.15 -13.84 -16.47
CA SER A 243 -13.24 -14.40 -15.13
C SER A 243 -12.42 -13.59 -14.14
N VAL A 244 -12.90 -13.43 -12.91
CA VAL A 244 -12.15 -12.79 -11.82
C VAL A 244 -11.09 -13.70 -11.19
N LYS A 245 -11.07 -14.99 -11.53
CA LYS A 245 -9.98 -15.89 -11.13
C LYS A 245 -8.69 -15.53 -11.87
N SER A 246 -7.55 -15.86 -11.29
CA SER A 246 -6.24 -15.70 -11.94
C SER A 246 -6.23 -16.37 -13.32
N SER A 247 -5.54 -15.73 -14.28
CA SER A 247 -5.21 -16.33 -15.58
C SER A 247 -4.29 -17.54 -15.45
N TYR A 248 -3.63 -17.69 -14.30
CA TYR A 248 -2.74 -18.81 -14.01
C TYR A 248 -3.39 -19.74 -12.98
N SER A 249 -3.35 -21.03 -13.27
CA SER A 249 -3.77 -22.09 -12.37
C SER A 249 -2.64 -23.09 -12.16
N PHE A 250 -2.61 -23.71 -10.99
CA PHE A 250 -1.65 -24.75 -10.65
C PHE A 250 -2.36 -25.98 -10.08
N PRO A 251 -2.11 -27.19 -10.61
CA PRO A 251 -2.75 -28.40 -10.12
C PRO A 251 -2.21 -28.78 -8.74
N LEU A 252 -3.10 -28.93 -7.75
CA LEU A 252 -2.71 -29.29 -6.39
C LEU A 252 -2.61 -30.81 -6.19
N PRO A 253 -1.59 -31.32 -5.47
CA PRO A 253 -1.50 -32.73 -5.09
C PRO A 253 -2.74 -33.20 -4.34
N GLY A 254 -3.24 -34.40 -4.65
CA GLY A 254 -4.42 -34.99 -4.01
C GLY A 254 -5.77 -34.61 -4.63
N ASN A 255 -5.82 -33.63 -5.54
CA ASN A 255 -6.99 -33.40 -6.39
C ASN A 255 -6.92 -34.33 -7.60
N VAL A 256 -7.61 -35.46 -7.54
CA VAL A 256 -7.86 -36.31 -8.71
C VAL A 256 -8.65 -35.48 -9.72
N LYS A 257 -8.03 -35.19 -10.88
CA LYS A 257 -8.68 -34.50 -12.00
C LYS A 257 -10.00 -35.19 -12.35
N THR A 258 -11.10 -34.45 -12.21
CA THR A 258 -12.15 -34.47 -13.24
C THR A 258 -11.85 -33.28 -14.15
N GLU A 259 -11.01 -33.48 -15.17
CA GLU A 259 -10.94 -32.52 -16.28
C GLU A 259 -11.79 -33.05 -17.43
N SER A 260 -12.75 -32.24 -17.85
CA SER A 260 -12.95 -31.91 -19.25
C SER A 260 -13.30 -30.43 -19.34
N PRO A 261 -12.79 -29.68 -20.33
CA PRO A 261 -13.06 -28.26 -20.49
C PRO A 261 -14.51 -28.09 -20.93
N CYS A 262 -15.33 -27.48 -20.08
CA CYS A 262 -16.57 -26.90 -20.59
C CYS A 262 -16.23 -25.58 -21.28
N VAL A 263 -15.93 -25.70 -22.58
CA VAL A 263 -16.40 -24.73 -23.58
C VAL A 263 -17.93 -24.72 -23.47
N GLY A 264 -18.44 -23.98 -22.51
CA GLY A 264 -19.85 -23.60 -22.44
C GLY A 264 -19.95 -22.23 -23.07
N PHE A 265 -20.60 -22.15 -24.22
CA PHE A 265 -21.04 -20.89 -24.82
C PHE A 265 -21.75 -20.01 -23.77
N GLU A 266 -21.06 -19.03 -23.17
CA GLU A 266 -21.70 -17.83 -22.59
C GLU A 266 -21.95 -16.79 -23.70
N GLY A 267 -22.34 -17.29 -24.87
CA GLY A 267 -22.74 -16.52 -26.04
C GLY A 267 -24.24 -16.62 -26.26
N LYS A 268 -25.06 -16.21 -25.28
CA LYS A 268 -26.37 -15.57 -25.46
C LYS A 268 -27.09 -15.39 -24.12
N LEU A 269 -27.49 -14.14 -23.88
CA LEU A 269 -28.56 -13.69 -22.98
C LEU A 269 -28.22 -13.42 -21.50
N LEU A 270 -27.14 -12.68 -21.22
CA LEU A 270 -27.01 -11.93 -19.94
C LEU A 270 -27.82 -10.63 -19.97
N LYS A 271 -29.15 -10.76 -20.10
CA LYS A 271 -30.07 -9.63 -19.89
C LYS A 271 -31.11 -9.91 -18.79
N GLY A 272 -30.97 -11.02 -18.04
CA GLY A 272 -32.02 -11.51 -17.14
C GLY A 272 -31.60 -12.04 -15.76
N GLU A 273 -30.33 -12.04 -15.38
CA GLU A 273 -29.89 -12.59 -14.07
C GLU A 273 -29.10 -11.60 -13.19
N PHE A 274 -29.30 -10.29 -13.39
CA PHE A 274 -28.71 -9.24 -12.54
C PHE A 274 -29.72 -8.60 -11.56
N ASP A 275 -30.84 -9.27 -11.28
CA ASP A 275 -31.80 -8.85 -10.24
C ASP A 275 -31.43 -9.46 -8.88
N ASP A 276 -30.22 -9.20 -8.40
CA ASP A 276 -29.96 -9.34 -6.95
C ASP A 276 -30.54 -8.09 -6.29
N TYR A 277 -31.79 -8.20 -5.84
CA TYR A 277 -32.54 -7.15 -5.13
C TYR A 277 -31.61 -6.42 -4.15
N GLU A 278 -31.29 -5.14 -4.40
CA GLU A 278 -30.61 -4.30 -3.43
C GLU A 278 -31.53 -4.20 -2.20
N SER A 279 -31.27 -5.03 -1.18
CA SER A 279 -31.83 -4.78 0.13
C SER A 279 -31.30 -3.41 0.54
N ASP A 280 -32.21 -2.45 0.71
CA ASP A 280 -32.01 -1.06 1.12
C ASP A 280 -31.33 -0.94 2.51
N GLY A 281 -30.45 -1.86 2.92
CA GLY A 281 -29.87 -2.02 4.25
C GLY A 281 -28.45 -1.46 4.44
N GLU A 282 -27.70 -1.14 3.40
CA GLU A 282 -26.30 -0.70 3.58
C GLU A 282 -26.19 0.83 3.67
N GLU A 283 -25.86 1.32 4.87
CA GLU A 283 -25.51 2.72 5.10
C GLU A 283 -24.03 2.99 4.75
N GLU A 284 -23.79 3.68 3.62
CA GLU A 284 -22.59 4.51 3.49
C GLU A 284 -22.79 5.80 4.28
N VAL A 285 -22.53 5.76 5.58
CA VAL A 285 -22.12 6.97 6.29
C VAL A 285 -20.64 7.16 5.97
N GLU A 286 -20.33 8.06 5.03
CA GLU A 286 -18.99 8.67 4.93
C GLU A 286 -18.67 9.36 6.26
N LYS A 287 -18.14 8.59 7.22
CA LYS A 287 -17.29 9.10 8.29
C LYS A 287 -15.88 9.10 7.74
N ASP A 288 -15.48 10.26 7.25
CA ASP A 288 -14.07 10.57 7.04
C ASP A 288 -13.31 10.45 8.37
N LEU A 289 -12.15 9.81 8.26
CA LEU A 289 -10.93 9.92 9.08
C LEU A 289 -11.05 9.40 10.53
N ASP A 290 -10.07 8.55 10.88
CA ASP A 290 -9.83 7.89 12.16
C ASP A 290 -10.72 6.67 12.48
N LYS A 291 -10.43 5.57 11.77
CA LYS A 291 -10.46 4.19 12.27
C LYS A 291 -9.87 3.27 11.18
N SER A 292 -8.55 3.25 11.08
CA SER A 292 -7.87 2.05 10.57
C SER A 292 -8.08 0.94 11.60
N ASP A 293 -8.28 -0.29 11.14
CA ASP A 293 -8.50 -1.50 11.94
C ASP A 293 -9.98 -1.77 12.25
N VAL A 294 -10.74 -2.04 11.19
CA VAL A 294 -11.88 -2.96 11.28
C VAL A 294 -11.83 -3.86 10.05
N GLU A 295 -10.96 -4.87 10.10
CA GLU A 295 -11.24 -6.12 9.40
C GLU A 295 -12.53 -6.72 9.97
N SER A 296 -13.24 -7.45 9.12
CA SER A 296 -14.50 -8.16 9.36
C SER A 296 -14.61 -8.70 10.79
N LYS A 297 -15.58 -8.17 11.55
CA LYS A 297 -16.05 -8.79 12.79
C LYS A 297 -16.84 -10.05 12.42
N GLU A 298 -16.14 -11.16 12.27
CA GLU A 298 -16.74 -12.45 12.55
C GLU A 298 -16.86 -12.55 14.08
N GLU A 299 -18.04 -12.91 14.55
CA GLU A 299 -18.35 -13.10 15.97
C GLU A 299 -17.53 -14.30 16.47
N ASP A 300 -16.51 -14.05 17.28
CA ASP A 300 -15.47 -15.04 17.55
C ASP A 300 -15.33 -15.37 19.05
N TYR A 301 -15.27 -16.67 19.32
CA TYR A 301 -15.07 -17.25 20.65
C TYR A 301 -13.67 -16.94 21.20
N ASP A 302 -13.67 -16.79 22.53
CA ASP A 302 -12.67 -16.25 23.47
C ASP A 302 -11.27 -16.91 23.44
N LEU A 303 -10.31 -16.20 22.83
CA LEU A 303 -8.86 -16.45 22.92
C LEU A 303 -8.10 -15.28 23.54
N GLU A 304 -8.66 -14.06 23.49
CA GLU A 304 -8.03 -12.84 24.02
C GLU A 304 -7.96 -12.82 25.56
N THR A 305 -8.69 -13.72 26.25
CA THR A 305 -8.71 -13.77 27.72
C THR A 305 -8.15 -15.05 28.36
N ASP A 306 -7.78 -16.07 27.58
CA ASP A 306 -7.37 -17.38 28.11
C ASP A 306 -5.85 -17.50 28.29
N VAL A 307 -5.39 -17.14 29.50
CA VAL A 307 -3.99 -17.24 29.94
C VAL A 307 -3.42 -18.66 29.77
N ASN A 308 -4.25 -19.70 29.89
CA ASN A 308 -3.78 -21.08 29.80
C ASN A 308 -3.42 -21.44 28.35
N LYS A 309 -4.17 -20.93 27.37
CA LYS A 309 -3.83 -21.10 25.95
C LYS A 309 -2.57 -20.35 25.55
N LEU A 310 -2.34 -19.15 26.09
CA LEU A 310 -1.10 -18.38 25.83
C LEU A 310 0.14 -18.98 26.51
N ARG A 311 -0.04 -19.77 27.59
CA ARG A 311 1.04 -20.44 28.31
C ARG A 311 1.29 -21.88 27.86
N SER A 312 0.30 -22.53 27.25
CA SER A 312 0.44 -23.92 26.84
C SER A 312 1.49 -24.01 25.73
N ARG A 313 2.39 -24.99 25.89
CA ARG A 313 3.34 -25.39 24.85
C ARG A 313 2.77 -26.63 24.19
N PRO A 314 2.19 -26.52 22.97
CA PRO A 314 1.65 -27.67 22.28
C PRO A 314 2.73 -28.72 22.03
N VAL A 315 2.30 -29.99 21.97
CA VAL A 315 3.12 -31.09 21.46
C VAL A 315 3.43 -30.80 19.99
N PRO A 316 4.62 -31.17 19.48
CA PRO A 316 4.94 -31.01 18.06
C PRO A 316 3.84 -31.57 17.15
N ASP A 317 3.61 -30.89 16.03
CA ASP A 317 2.61 -31.30 15.03
C ASP A 317 3.01 -32.54 14.20
N ARG A 318 4.12 -33.18 14.57
CA ARG A 318 4.69 -34.36 13.95
C ARG A 318 5.48 -35.20 14.98
N PRO A 319 5.69 -36.50 14.73
CA PRO A 319 6.51 -37.36 15.59
C PRO A 319 7.96 -36.88 15.70
N GLU A 320 8.61 -37.13 16.84
CA GLU A 320 10.02 -36.75 17.04
C GLU A 320 10.97 -37.54 16.13
N GLU A 321 10.59 -38.75 15.73
CA GLU A 321 11.36 -39.61 14.82
C GLU A 321 11.53 -38.95 13.44
N GLU A 322 10.55 -38.16 12.99
CA GLU A 322 10.64 -37.40 11.74
C GLU A 322 11.64 -36.23 11.83
N LEU A 323 12.02 -35.79 13.03
CA LEU A 323 12.94 -34.67 13.20
C LEU A 323 14.39 -35.04 12.88
N GLY A 324 14.75 -36.33 12.94
CA GLY A 324 16.13 -36.79 12.68
C GLY A 324 16.64 -36.39 11.29
N GLN A 325 15.76 -36.25 10.30
CA GLN A 325 16.14 -35.81 8.94
C GLN A 325 16.78 -34.41 8.91
N TYR A 326 16.50 -33.55 9.89
CA TYR A 326 17.04 -32.19 9.95
C TYR A 326 18.45 -32.12 10.53
N GLU A 327 18.99 -33.22 11.07
CA GLU A 327 20.39 -33.31 11.49
C GLU A 327 21.36 -33.01 10.33
N ALA A 328 21.04 -33.49 9.13
CA ALA A 328 21.80 -33.22 7.92
C ALA A 328 21.84 -31.72 7.56
N MET A 329 20.91 -30.92 8.09
CA MET A 329 20.89 -29.48 7.92
C MET A 329 21.72 -28.74 8.97
N CYS A 330 22.27 -29.40 9.99
CA CYS A 330 22.99 -28.78 11.10
C CYS A 330 24.44 -29.28 11.21
N LEU A 331 25.12 -29.49 10.07
CA LEU A 331 26.47 -30.05 10.08
C LEU A 331 27.50 -29.19 10.82
N GLU A 332 27.24 -27.89 10.98
CA GLU A 332 28.02 -27.00 11.86
C GLU A 332 28.15 -27.49 13.31
N LEU A 333 27.29 -28.41 13.77
CA LEU A 333 27.37 -29.01 15.10
C LEU A 333 28.33 -30.20 15.19
N PHE A 334 28.72 -30.79 14.05
CA PHE A 334 29.46 -32.05 13.98
C PHE A 334 30.67 -32.01 13.03
N HIS A 335 30.88 -30.90 12.31
CA HIS A 335 31.90 -30.78 11.28
C HIS A 335 33.32 -30.86 11.87
N ASN A 336 34.12 -31.84 11.45
CA ASN A 336 35.46 -32.09 11.99
C ASN A 336 36.60 -31.39 11.18
N PHE A 337 36.29 -30.75 10.05
CA PHE A 337 37.21 -30.00 9.19
C PHE A 337 38.47 -30.78 8.76
N GLN A 338 38.38 -32.12 8.67
CA GLN A 338 39.50 -32.98 8.27
C GLN A 338 39.78 -32.89 6.75
N GLU A 339 38.75 -32.74 5.91
CA GLU A 339 38.86 -32.73 4.43
C GLU A 339 39.52 -31.48 3.81
N LEU A 340 39.58 -30.35 4.52
CA LEU A 340 40.25 -29.12 4.04
C LEU A 340 41.79 -29.26 3.89
N GLN A 341 42.36 -30.44 4.18
CA GLN A 341 43.76 -30.75 3.92
C GLN A 341 44.01 -31.27 2.49
N SER A 342 43.07 -31.98 1.86
CA SER A 342 43.33 -32.60 0.55
C SER A 342 43.44 -31.58 -0.58
N GLU A 343 42.66 -30.49 -0.53
CA GLU A 343 42.76 -29.41 -1.52
C GLU A 343 44.06 -28.58 -1.35
N SER A 344 44.63 -28.52 -0.14
CA SER A 344 45.88 -27.76 0.11
C SER A 344 47.17 -28.56 -0.12
N GLU A 345 47.06 -29.89 -0.17
CA GLU A 345 48.17 -30.80 -0.44
C GLU A 345 48.29 -31.08 -1.94
N GLU A 346 47.19 -31.12 -2.70
CA GLU A 346 47.23 -31.23 -4.16
C GLU A 346 47.85 -29.99 -4.82
N ASP A 347 47.54 -28.78 -4.34
CA ASP A 347 48.18 -27.53 -4.80
C ASP A 347 49.67 -27.40 -4.41
N LYS A 348 50.13 -28.15 -3.40
CA LYS A 348 51.55 -28.21 -3.02
C LYS A 348 52.34 -29.31 -3.72
N SER A 349 51.65 -30.25 -4.37
CA SER A 349 52.28 -31.38 -5.07
C SER A 349 52.62 -31.09 -6.54
N LEU A 350 52.20 -29.93 -7.06
CA LEU A 350 52.42 -29.53 -8.47
C LEU A 350 53.55 -28.51 -8.67
N GLU A 351 54.23 -28.05 -7.60
CA GLU A 351 55.34 -27.07 -7.72
C GLU A 351 56.75 -27.68 -7.75
N ASP A 352 56.92 -29.02 -7.73
CA ASP A 352 58.26 -29.65 -7.66
C ASP A 352 58.68 -30.39 -8.95
N ARG A 353 58.35 -29.82 -10.11
CA ARG A 353 58.96 -30.19 -11.41
C ARG A 353 59.26 -28.97 -12.27
N THR A 354 60.34 -28.28 -11.92
CA THR A 354 61.05 -27.35 -12.82
C THR A 354 62.04 -28.08 -13.71
N GLU A 355 61.98 -27.84 -15.03
CA GLU A 355 63.05 -27.19 -15.84
C GLU A 355 62.70 -27.23 -17.34
N ASP A 356 62.42 -26.05 -17.94
CA ASP A 356 63.18 -25.47 -19.07
C ASP A 356 62.48 -24.22 -19.71
N LEU A 357 63.00 -23.02 -19.35
CA LEU A 357 63.11 -21.69 -20.05
C LEU A 357 61.97 -21.05 -20.90
N PRO A 358 61.96 -19.71 -21.15
CA PRO A 358 62.44 -18.55 -20.38
C PRO A 358 61.49 -17.31 -20.29
N SER A 359 61.56 -16.64 -19.13
CA SER A 359 61.53 -15.19 -18.79
C SER A 359 60.68 -14.11 -19.54
N THR A 360 59.65 -13.59 -18.84
CA THR A 360 59.38 -12.21 -18.28
C THR A 360 59.83 -10.90 -18.99
N PRO A 361 59.49 -9.66 -18.50
CA PRO A 361 58.43 -9.16 -17.58
C PRO A 361 57.81 -7.75 -17.94
N SER A 362 56.76 -7.28 -17.23
CA SER A 362 56.87 -6.10 -16.32
C SER A 362 55.55 -5.69 -15.63
N ARG A 363 55.66 -5.49 -14.32
CA ARG A 363 54.71 -4.90 -13.34
C ARG A 363 54.61 -3.37 -13.49
N PHE A 364 53.60 -2.73 -12.88
CA PHE A 364 53.81 -1.54 -11.99
C PHE A 364 52.61 -1.27 -11.06
N ILE A 365 52.92 -1.06 -9.77
CA ILE A 365 52.10 -0.46 -8.70
C ILE A 365 52.70 0.95 -8.45
N PRO A 366 51.94 1.91 -7.92
CA PRO A 366 52.48 2.67 -6.79
C PRO A 366 51.48 2.89 -5.64
N SER A 367 52.00 2.73 -4.42
CA SER A 367 51.48 3.29 -3.17
C SER A 367 52.30 4.52 -2.78
N ASP A 368 51.66 5.51 -2.13
CA ASP A 368 52.09 6.15 -0.86
C ASP A 368 51.60 7.59 -0.69
N ASN A 369 50.95 7.88 0.46
CA ASN A 369 51.44 8.77 1.54
C ASN A 369 50.35 9.51 2.33
N SER A 370 50.46 9.41 3.66
CA SER A 370 49.71 10.09 4.71
C SER A 370 50.37 11.40 5.17
N VAL A 371 49.62 12.36 5.73
CA VAL A 371 50.15 13.39 6.66
C VAL A 371 49.18 13.72 7.82
N LYS A 372 49.59 13.27 9.03
CA LYS A 372 49.67 13.91 10.38
C LYS A 372 48.45 14.53 11.10
N HIS A 373 48.28 14.09 12.36
CA HIS A 373 48.07 14.96 13.55
C HIS A 373 48.95 14.46 14.73
N PRO A 374 49.42 15.33 15.66
CA PRO A 374 50.49 14.98 16.61
C PRO A 374 50.02 14.63 18.04
N ASN A 375 50.74 13.67 18.62
CA ASN A 375 51.27 13.52 20.00
C ASN A 375 50.36 13.73 21.23
N TYR A 376 50.36 12.77 22.18
CA TYR A 376 51.19 12.86 23.40
C TYR A 376 51.33 11.50 24.13
N ARG A 377 52.44 11.40 24.88
CA ARG A 377 53.13 10.22 25.45
C ARG A 377 52.41 9.50 26.61
N TRP A 378 52.66 8.19 26.69
CA TRP A 378 52.54 7.36 27.89
C TRP A 378 53.63 7.67 28.93
N ARG A 379 53.28 7.58 30.22
CA ARG A 379 54.24 7.42 31.32
C ARG A 379 53.72 6.35 32.29
N ASN A 380 54.50 5.27 32.42
CA ASN A 380 54.36 4.22 33.42
C ASN A 380 54.82 4.72 34.80
N GLN A 381 54.20 4.21 35.88
CA GLN A 381 54.90 3.89 37.13
C GLN A 381 54.09 2.90 38.00
N SER A 382 54.83 1.91 38.52
CA SER A 382 54.59 0.82 39.48
C SER A 382 54.16 1.33 40.89
N ALA A 383 53.70 0.57 41.90
CA ALA A 383 53.90 -0.81 42.34
C ALA A 383 52.89 -1.21 43.48
N THR A 384 52.72 -2.53 43.74
CA THR A 384 52.46 -3.30 45.03
C THR A 384 51.44 -2.78 46.07
N GLU A 385 50.63 -3.53 46.86
CA GLU A 385 50.44 -4.94 47.31
C GLU A 385 49.10 -4.92 48.11
N ALA A 386 48.11 -5.83 47.97
CA ALA A 386 47.82 -7.03 48.81
C ALA A 386 46.27 -7.22 48.86
N GLY A 387 45.74 -8.46 48.77
CA GLY A 387 44.28 -8.79 48.69
C GLY A 387 43.57 -8.97 50.06
N PRO A 388 42.37 -9.63 50.18
CA PRO A 388 41.50 -10.24 49.15
C PRO A 388 39.96 -9.99 49.28
N ASP A 389 39.25 -10.18 48.14
CA ASP A 389 37.88 -10.73 47.87
C ASP A 389 36.54 -10.09 48.40
N PRO A 390 35.34 -10.44 47.85
CA PRO A 390 34.79 -10.15 46.51
C PRO A 390 33.44 -9.40 46.54
N GLY A 391 33.06 -8.73 45.44
CA GLY A 391 31.70 -8.17 45.32
C GLY A 391 31.45 -7.34 44.04
N GLU A 392 30.58 -7.87 43.19
CA GLU A 392 29.77 -7.23 42.12
C GLU A 392 30.17 -5.84 41.62
N LYS A 393 30.55 -5.70 40.33
CA LYS A 393 30.48 -4.40 39.64
C LYS A 393 29.93 -4.45 38.22
N ASN A 394 28.83 -3.72 38.09
CA ASN A 394 28.23 -3.14 36.89
C ASN A 394 29.25 -2.46 35.96
N PHE A 395 29.20 -2.77 34.67
CA PHE A 395 29.87 -2.01 33.62
C PHE A 395 29.03 -0.77 33.24
N LYS A 396 29.53 0.42 33.57
CA LYS A 396 29.09 1.71 33.03
C LYS A 396 30.01 2.11 31.86
N VAL A 397 29.43 2.39 30.70
CA VAL A 397 30.10 3.05 29.55
C VAL A 397 29.84 4.56 29.64
N PRO A 398 30.83 5.45 29.36
CA PRO A 398 30.64 6.90 29.50
C PRO A 398 29.89 7.49 28.31
N LEU A 399 28.83 8.25 28.60
CA LEU A 399 28.07 9.07 27.67
C LEU A 399 28.61 10.51 27.74
N GLN A 400 29.27 11.01 26.68
CA GLN A 400 29.61 12.43 26.60
C GLN A 400 28.37 13.24 26.17
N SER A 401 27.93 14.09 27.09
CA SER A 401 26.89 15.10 26.92
C SER A 401 27.42 16.32 26.15
N TRP A 402 26.73 16.76 25.11
CA TRP A 402 26.88 18.12 24.58
C TRP A 402 25.67 18.97 24.96
N THR A 403 25.93 19.90 25.88
CA THR A 403 25.01 20.94 26.36
C THR A 403 25.02 22.15 25.41
N ASN A 404 23.81 22.62 25.08
CA ASN A 404 23.53 23.91 24.47
C ASN A 404 23.70 25.07 25.46
N LYS A 405 24.35 26.15 25.01
CA LYS A 405 24.15 27.61 25.26
C LYS A 405 25.47 28.31 24.86
N GLU A 406 25.50 29.44 24.15
CA GLU A 406 24.92 30.71 24.55
C GLU A 406 24.93 31.73 23.38
N LYS A 407 24.06 32.74 23.48
CA LYS A 407 23.91 33.89 22.57
C LYS A 407 25.01 34.95 22.83
N CYS A 408 25.37 35.72 21.80
CA CYS A 408 25.68 37.16 21.97
C CYS A 408 25.24 37.96 20.73
N ARG A 409 24.87 39.23 20.96
CA ARG A 409 24.25 40.23 20.06
C ARG A 409 25.30 41.17 19.43
N GLN A 410 24.78 42.05 18.56
CA GLN A 410 25.31 43.31 17.98
C GLN A 410 26.14 43.14 16.69
N ASP A 411 25.99 43.91 15.60
CA ASP A 411 25.46 45.26 15.41
C ASP A 411 24.84 45.48 14.00
N ILE A 412 24.00 46.52 13.92
CA ILE A 412 23.35 47.10 12.74
C ILE A 412 24.30 48.10 12.08
N ILE A 413 24.49 48.04 10.76
CA ILE A 413 24.77 49.21 9.91
C ILE A 413 24.08 49.00 8.56
N ASP A 414 23.09 49.85 8.29
CA ASP A 414 22.49 50.12 6.99
C ASP A 414 23.44 50.98 6.15
N GLU A 415 23.53 50.73 4.84
CA GLU A 415 23.80 51.80 3.87
C GLU A 415 23.15 51.46 2.52
N GLU A 416 22.18 52.30 2.14
CA GLU A 416 21.54 52.38 0.83
C GLU A 416 22.53 52.85 -0.24
N ARG A 417 22.37 52.35 -1.48
CA ARG A 417 22.33 53.24 -2.65
C ARG A 417 21.72 52.59 -3.90
N ASP A 418 20.97 53.42 -4.58
CA ASP A 418 20.13 53.24 -5.75
C ASP A 418 20.83 52.75 -7.03
N ILE A 419 20.06 52.18 -7.97
CA ILE A 419 19.74 52.81 -9.26
C ILE A 419 18.71 51.95 -10.01
N GLU A 420 17.64 52.62 -10.47
CA GLU A 420 16.55 52.12 -11.29
C GLU A 420 16.93 51.86 -12.76
N ALA A 421 16.18 50.94 -13.35
CA ALA A 421 15.63 50.90 -14.72
C ALA A 421 16.54 51.13 -15.95
N ILE A 422 16.45 50.20 -16.92
CA ILE A 422 16.07 50.49 -18.32
C ILE A 422 15.68 49.19 -19.04
N GLN A 423 14.70 49.35 -19.92
CA GLN A 423 14.02 48.37 -20.76
C GLN A 423 14.87 47.87 -21.95
N ASN A 424 14.31 46.85 -22.63
CA ASN A 424 14.27 46.63 -24.08
C ASN A 424 15.14 45.52 -24.73
N THR A 425 14.38 44.53 -25.22
CA THR A 425 14.35 43.91 -26.57
C THR A 425 15.60 43.38 -27.26
N ASP A 426 15.47 42.08 -27.58
CA ASP A 426 15.71 41.40 -28.87
C ASP A 426 17.12 41.27 -29.49
N SER A 427 17.42 39.99 -29.72
CA SER A 427 17.94 39.40 -30.97
C SER A 427 19.45 39.33 -31.24
N ARG A 428 19.87 38.06 -31.38
CA ARG A 428 20.78 37.43 -32.35
C ARG A 428 22.27 37.79 -32.42
N GLU A 429 23.04 36.72 -32.18
CA GLU A 429 24.22 36.20 -32.91
C GLU A 429 25.50 37.05 -33.01
N GLU A 430 26.57 36.54 -32.38
CA GLU A 430 27.90 36.25 -32.96
C GLU A 430 28.77 35.59 -31.86
N GLU A 431 29.11 34.31 -32.01
CA GLU A 431 30.38 33.76 -32.51
C GLU A 431 31.41 33.40 -31.41
N ASN A 432 31.86 32.15 -31.50
CA ASN A 432 32.86 31.48 -30.67
C ASN A 432 34.28 31.92 -31.04
N PRO A 433 35.25 31.74 -30.11
CA PRO A 433 36.41 30.94 -30.51
C PRO A 433 36.90 29.90 -29.47
N ALA A 434 37.21 28.72 -30.02
CA ALA A 434 38.17 27.68 -29.60
C ALA A 434 37.96 26.93 -28.25
N LYS A 435 37.51 25.66 -28.27
CA LYS A 435 38.31 24.40 -28.43
C LYS A 435 39.32 24.20 -27.28
N SER A 436 39.37 23.08 -26.54
CA SER A 436 39.17 21.68 -26.91
C SER A 436 39.02 20.78 -25.68
N HIS A 437 38.02 19.89 -25.66
CA HIS A 437 38.15 18.44 -25.42
C HIS A 437 36.80 17.80 -25.78
N VAL A 438 36.69 17.39 -27.04
CA VAL A 438 35.53 16.70 -27.60
C VAL A 438 35.61 15.25 -27.17
N PHE A 439 34.68 14.80 -26.32
CA PHE A 439 34.32 13.39 -26.25
C PHE A 439 33.42 13.10 -27.45
N THR A 440 33.95 12.34 -28.39
CA THR A 440 33.21 11.84 -29.55
C THR A 440 32.14 10.86 -29.06
N LEU A 441 30.90 11.31 -28.95
CA LEU A 441 29.74 10.42 -28.83
C LEU A 441 29.69 9.56 -30.10
N ARG A 442 29.94 8.26 -29.94
CA ARG A 442 29.74 7.29 -31.02
C ARG A 442 28.25 7.26 -31.40
N PRO A 443 27.91 7.04 -32.68
CA PRO A 443 26.53 6.85 -33.09
C PRO A 443 26.00 5.57 -32.45
N LEU A 444 24.93 5.71 -31.69
CA LEU A 444 24.13 4.62 -31.15
C LEU A 444 23.58 3.78 -32.34
N PRO A 445 23.67 2.44 -32.33
CA PRO A 445 23.09 1.62 -33.39
C PRO A 445 21.60 1.91 -33.58
N LYS A 446 21.03 1.60 -34.75
CA LYS A 446 19.58 1.75 -34.97
C LYS A 446 18.84 0.71 -34.11
N GLU A 447 18.41 1.12 -32.91
CA GLU A 447 18.48 0.29 -31.69
C GLU A 447 17.20 -0.39 -31.18
N THR A 448 16.08 -0.42 -31.90
CA THR A 448 14.87 -1.12 -31.41
C THR A 448 14.71 -2.53 -31.96
N ALA A 449 15.41 -2.90 -33.04
CA ALA A 449 15.28 -4.20 -33.69
C ALA A 449 15.98 -5.33 -32.92
N TRP A 450 17.17 -5.07 -32.36
CA TRP A 450 17.94 -6.10 -31.64
C TRP A 450 17.22 -6.54 -30.35
N TYR A 451 16.70 -5.59 -29.58
CA TYR A 451 16.01 -5.89 -28.32
C TYR A 451 14.75 -6.75 -28.55
N LYS A 452 14.01 -6.48 -29.64
CA LYS A 452 12.87 -7.32 -30.07
C LYS A 452 13.33 -8.74 -30.43
N LYS A 453 14.43 -8.88 -31.18
CA LYS A 453 14.99 -10.18 -31.58
C LYS A 453 15.53 -10.98 -30.38
N THR A 454 16.08 -10.31 -29.37
CA THR A 454 16.81 -10.93 -28.26
C THR A 454 15.96 -11.22 -27.01
N PHE A 455 14.98 -10.37 -26.69
CA PHE A 455 14.24 -10.44 -25.42
C PHE A 455 12.71 -10.48 -25.57
N ASN A 456 12.17 -10.51 -26.80
CA ASN A 456 10.73 -10.71 -27.05
C ASN A 456 10.45 -11.22 -28.49
N PRO A 457 10.76 -12.49 -28.79
CA PRO A 457 10.69 -13.04 -30.15
C PRO A 457 9.26 -13.25 -30.67
N GLU A 458 8.22 -13.14 -29.83
CA GLU A 458 6.81 -13.40 -30.22
C GLU A 458 6.19 -12.30 -31.13
N SER A 459 6.94 -11.27 -31.53
CA SER A 459 6.44 -10.19 -32.40
C SER A 459 6.37 -10.54 -33.89
N GLU A 460 6.97 -11.66 -34.34
CA GLU A 460 6.90 -12.11 -35.74
C GLU A 460 6.17 -13.45 -35.81
N ALA A 461 5.07 -13.48 -36.56
CA ALA A 461 4.21 -14.64 -36.67
C ALA A 461 4.95 -15.83 -37.33
N SER A 462 4.93 -16.97 -36.62
CA SER A 462 5.14 -18.34 -37.13
C SER A 462 6.39 -18.59 -37.99
N THR A 463 7.47 -19.04 -37.34
CA THR A 463 8.38 -20.06 -37.88
C THR A 463 9.13 -20.74 -36.73
N ASP A 464 9.24 -22.07 -36.76
CA ASP A 464 10.10 -22.83 -35.84
C ASP A 464 11.53 -22.23 -35.87
N SER A 465 12.02 -21.80 -34.71
CA SER A 465 13.37 -21.22 -34.61
C SER A 465 14.41 -22.33 -34.79
N SER A 466 15.25 -22.16 -35.80
CA SER A 466 16.36 -23.07 -36.09
C SER A 466 17.48 -22.93 -35.03
N PRO A 467 18.34 -23.95 -34.84
CA PRO A 467 19.48 -23.86 -33.91
C PRO A 467 20.43 -22.69 -34.17
N GLY A 468 20.40 -22.09 -35.37
CA GLY A 468 21.23 -20.93 -35.75
C GLY A 468 20.77 -19.60 -35.13
N GLU A 469 19.48 -19.39 -34.86
CA GLU A 469 18.98 -18.12 -34.31
C GLU A 469 19.30 -17.93 -32.82
N ILE A 470 19.36 -19.03 -32.06
CA ILE A 470 19.76 -19.00 -30.65
C ILE A 470 21.24 -18.60 -30.51
N LEU A 471 22.08 -19.01 -31.47
CA LEU A 471 23.50 -18.70 -31.50
C LEU A 471 23.74 -17.20 -31.79
N GLU A 472 23.06 -16.62 -32.78
CA GLU A 472 23.10 -15.18 -33.06
C GLU A 472 22.64 -14.32 -31.87
N THR A 473 21.64 -14.82 -31.12
CA THR A 473 21.07 -14.12 -29.97
C THR A 473 22.04 -14.07 -28.79
N LEU A 474 22.78 -15.16 -28.56
CA LEU A 474 23.82 -15.22 -27.53
C LEU A 474 25.01 -14.32 -27.90
N ASP A 475 25.41 -14.31 -29.17
CA ASP A 475 26.51 -13.47 -29.67
C ASP A 475 26.18 -11.98 -29.51
N THR A 476 24.92 -11.58 -29.76
CA THR A 476 24.48 -10.19 -29.60
C THR A 476 24.51 -9.73 -28.13
N VAL A 477 24.05 -10.58 -27.20
CA VAL A 477 24.10 -10.29 -25.76
C VAL A 477 25.53 -10.25 -25.25
N THR A 478 26.39 -11.15 -25.74
CA THR A 478 27.80 -11.21 -25.37
C THR A 478 28.53 -9.95 -25.83
N ASN A 479 28.31 -9.53 -27.09
CA ASN A 479 28.85 -8.27 -27.62
C ASN A 479 28.37 -7.05 -26.81
N LEU A 480 27.09 -6.99 -26.41
CA LEU A 480 26.56 -5.92 -25.55
C LEU A 480 27.20 -5.88 -24.17
N LEU A 481 27.41 -7.06 -23.56
CA LEU A 481 28.08 -7.17 -22.28
C LEU A 481 29.54 -6.73 -22.40
N GLU A 482 30.24 -7.09 -23.48
CA GLU A 482 31.63 -6.68 -23.73
C GLU A 482 31.77 -5.17 -24.00
N GLU A 483 30.82 -4.55 -24.72
CA GLU A 483 30.86 -3.13 -25.06
C GLU A 483 30.44 -2.19 -23.92
N HIS A 484 29.55 -2.64 -23.02
CA HIS A 484 28.88 -1.78 -22.04
C HIS A 484 28.95 -2.28 -20.59
N GLN A 485 29.85 -3.21 -20.24
CA GLN A 485 29.92 -3.74 -18.87
C GLN A 485 30.29 -2.67 -17.85
N GLU A 486 29.29 -2.15 -17.15
CA GLU A 486 29.48 -1.51 -15.86
C GLU A 486 29.55 -2.57 -14.77
N ASN A 487 30.52 -2.44 -13.86
CA ASN A 487 30.62 -3.31 -12.69
C ASN A 487 29.50 -2.97 -11.69
N ILE A 488 28.38 -3.68 -11.76
CA ILE A 488 27.28 -3.55 -10.80
C ILE A 488 27.59 -4.42 -9.58
N PRO A 489 27.76 -3.83 -8.38
CA PRO A 489 28.10 -4.59 -7.18
C PRO A 489 27.08 -5.69 -6.90
N PHE A 490 27.58 -6.90 -6.65
CA PHE A 490 26.78 -8.08 -6.32
C PHE A 490 25.76 -8.49 -7.39
N HIS A 491 26.04 -8.17 -8.67
CA HIS A 491 25.28 -8.65 -9.82
C HIS A 491 26.21 -9.19 -10.90
N ASN A 492 25.86 -10.32 -11.49
CA ASN A 492 26.55 -10.88 -12.65
C ASN A 492 25.52 -11.43 -13.63
N PRO A 493 25.40 -10.85 -14.84
CA PRO A 493 24.42 -11.29 -15.84
C PRO A 493 24.54 -12.79 -16.19
N HIS A 494 25.75 -13.35 -16.23
CA HIS A 494 25.94 -14.78 -16.55
C HIS A 494 25.37 -15.68 -15.46
N PHE A 495 25.60 -15.36 -14.18
CA PHE A 495 25.00 -16.12 -13.07
C PHE A 495 23.49 -15.96 -13.04
N TYR A 496 22.99 -14.75 -13.30
CA TYR A 496 21.55 -14.52 -13.40
C TYR A 496 20.92 -15.40 -14.49
N VAL A 497 21.46 -15.39 -15.70
CA VAL A 497 20.96 -16.20 -16.83
C VAL A 497 21.02 -17.70 -16.50
N ALA A 498 22.13 -18.17 -15.91
CA ALA A 498 22.27 -19.56 -15.52
C ALA A 498 21.22 -19.98 -14.49
N ARG A 499 20.88 -19.11 -13.54
CA ARG A 499 19.82 -19.37 -12.55
C ARG A 499 18.43 -19.28 -13.16
N ALA A 500 18.15 -18.26 -13.97
CA ALA A 500 16.85 -18.05 -14.60
C ALA A 500 16.43 -19.23 -15.49
N LYS A 501 17.38 -19.84 -16.23
CA LYS A 501 17.13 -21.04 -17.05
C LYS A 501 16.65 -22.26 -16.24
N CYS A 502 16.98 -22.33 -14.96
CA CYS A 502 16.64 -23.45 -14.09
C CYS A 502 15.33 -23.23 -13.31
N VAL A 503 14.73 -22.03 -13.40
CA VAL A 503 13.51 -21.68 -12.67
C VAL A 503 12.29 -22.32 -13.32
N LYS A 504 11.46 -22.96 -12.49
CA LYS A 504 10.15 -23.49 -12.91
C LYS A 504 9.06 -22.49 -12.58
N SER A 505 8.33 -22.06 -13.60
CA SER A 505 7.17 -21.16 -13.51
C SER A 505 5.95 -21.80 -14.18
N ILE A 506 4.74 -21.34 -13.84
CA ILE A 506 3.50 -21.84 -14.45
C ILE A 506 3.46 -21.52 -15.96
N PRO A 507 3.64 -20.26 -16.39
CA PRO A 507 3.65 -19.93 -17.81
C PRO A 507 4.97 -20.26 -18.52
N ALA A 508 5.93 -20.91 -17.85
CA ALA A 508 7.23 -21.27 -18.40
C ALA A 508 7.91 -20.11 -19.15
N TYR A 509 8.09 -18.97 -18.47
CA TYR A 509 8.65 -17.75 -19.05
C TYR A 509 9.98 -18.02 -19.77
N LYS A 510 10.09 -17.55 -21.01
CA LYS A 510 11.32 -17.64 -21.82
C LYS A 510 12.10 -16.33 -21.83
N ASP A 511 11.39 -15.22 -21.70
CA ASP A 511 11.97 -13.89 -21.77
C ASP A 511 12.50 -13.42 -20.42
N LEU A 512 13.65 -12.76 -20.45
CA LEU A 512 14.26 -12.14 -19.29
C LEU A 512 13.94 -10.66 -19.28
N ALA A 513 13.41 -10.16 -18.17
CA ALA A 513 13.26 -8.73 -18.00
C ALA A 513 14.64 -8.07 -17.97
N PHE A 514 14.84 -7.06 -18.81
CA PHE A 514 16.12 -6.37 -18.95
C PHE A 514 16.69 -5.85 -17.61
N PRO A 515 15.90 -5.26 -16.68
CA PRO A 515 16.44 -4.75 -15.42
C PRO A 515 17.01 -5.85 -14.53
N ASP A 516 16.46 -7.07 -14.61
CA ASP A 516 16.88 -8.20 -13.79
C ASP A 516 18.09 -8.90 -14.42
N PHE A 517 18.14 -9.00 -15.75
CA PHE A 517 19.31 -9.48 -16.50
C PHE A 517 20.51 -8.52 -16.39
N TRP A 518 20.30 -7.24 -16.69
CA TRP A 518 21.35 -6.22 -16.73
C TRP A 518 21.80 -5.82 -15.32
N GLY A 519 20.87 -5.84 -14.37
CA GLY A 519 21.09 -5.35 -13.01
C GLY A 519 20.87 -3.85 -12.90
N HIS A 520 21.06 -3.35 -11.67
CA HIS A 520 20.83 -1.94 -11.38
C HIS A 520 21.61 -1.42 -10.17
N GLN A 521 21.80 -0.11 -10.14
CA GLN A 521 22.45 0.63 -9.06
C GLN A 521 21.42 1.39 -8.21
N PRO A 522 21.73 1.67 -6.93
CA PRO A 522 20.91 2.54 -6.12
C PRO A 522 20.89 3.98 -6.70
N PRO A 523 19.78 4.73 -6.52
CA PRO A 523 19.74 6.14 -6.89
C PRO A 523 20.83 6.96 -6.16
N PRO A 524 21.37 8.01 -6.80
CA PRO A 524 22.54 8.74 -6.29
C PRO A 524 22.26 9.59 -5.05
N CYS A 525 20.98 9.88 -4.76
CA CYS A 525 20.58 10.66 -3.59
C CYS A 525 19.18 10.25 -3.12
N GLY A 526 18.91 10.48 -1.83
CA GLY A 526 17.58 10.32 -1.26
C GLY A 526 16.58 11.27 -1.92
N LYS A 527 15.43 10.73 -2.33
CA LYS A 527 14.31 11.53 -2.89
C LYS A 527 13.27 11.81 -1.80
N PRO A 528 12.74 13.04 -1.69
CA PRO A 528 11.63 13.31 -0.80
C PRO A 528 10.38 12.56 -1.26
N MET A 529 9.49 12.29 -0.31
CA MET A 529 8.18 11.74 -0.61
C MET A 529 7.35 12.72 -1.46
N LEU A 530 6.51 12.18 -2.35
CA LEU A 530 5.64 13.01 -3.18
C LEU A 530 4.58 13.70 -2.31
N GLU A 531 4.41 15.00 -2.50
CA GLU A 531 3.30 15.73 -1.89
C GLU A 531 2.04 15.55 -2.74
N ARG A 532 0.94 15.17 -2.07
CA ARG A 532 -0.35 15.06 -2.72
C ARG A 532 -0.93 16.45 -2.98
N GLN A 533 -1.17 16.76 -4.24
CA GLN A 533 -1.86 18.00 -4.60
C GLN A 533 -3.34 17.94 -4.18
N TYR A 534 -3.87 19.07 -3.70
CA TYR A 534 -5.28 19.20 -3.34
C TYR A 534 -6.15 19.11 -4.61
N GLY A 535 -7.28 18.41 -4.53
CA GLY A 535 -8.25 18.32 -5.63
C GLY A 535 -8.03 17.19 -6.63
N VAL A 536 -6.82 16.61 -6.74
CA VAL A 536 -6.51 15.58 -7.76
C VAL A 536 -7.53 14.45 -7.79
N GLN A 537 -7.90 13.88 -6.64
CA GLN A 537 -8.90 12.80 -6.60
C GLN A 537 -10.26 13.22 -7.17
N ARG A 538 -10.68 14.44 -6.88
CA ARG A 538 -11.94 15.00 -7.37
C ARG A 538 -11.88 15.14 -8.89
N ASP A 539 -10.78 15.64 -9.43
CA ASP A 539 -10.59 15.79 -10.87
C ASP A 539 -10.64 14.44 -11.58
N LYS A 540 -10.01 13.41 -11.01
CA LYS A 540 -10.03 12.04 -11.55
C LYS A 540 -11.42 11.42 -11.54
N VAL A 541 -12.19 11.62 -10.46
CA VAL A 541 -13.59 11.16 -10.39
C VAL A 541 -14.47 11.89 -11.41
N LEU A 542 -14.26 13.19 -11.62
CA LEU A 542 -14.99 13.95 -12.65
C LEU A 542 -14.62 13.49 -14.06
N ASP A 543 -13.35 13.15 -14.31
CA ASP A 543 -12.93 12.55 -15.58
C ASP A 543 -13.60 11.19 -15.83
N ASP A 544 -13.73 10.34 -14.81
CA ASP A 544 -14.44 9.06 -14.93
C ASP A 544 -15.92 9.30 -15.28
N VAL A 545 -16.57 10.28 -14.64
CA VAL A 545 -17.94 10.70 -14.96
C VAL A 545 -18.04 11.25 -16.40
N ARG A 546 -17.03 11.98 -16.86
CA ARG A 546 -16.97 12.46 -18.26
C ARG A 546 -16.98 11.31 -19.25
N ARG A 547 -16.27 10.20 -18.97
CA ARG A 547 -16.26 9.01 -19.86
C ARG A 547 -17.67 8.44 -20.07
N LEU A 548 -18.50 8.47 -19.03
CA LEU A 548 -19.90 8.01 -19.11
C LEU A 548 -20.78 8.96 -19.92
N ILE A 549 -20.62 10.28 -19.74
CA ILE A 549 -21.48 11.30 -20.36
C ILE A 549 -21.08 11.57 -21.82
N GLN A 550 -19.80 11.41 -22.17
CA GLN A 550 -19.24 11.71 -23.48
C GLN A 550 -18.59 10.44 -24.08
N PRO A 551 -19.38 9.46 -24.52
CA PRO A 551 -18.86 8.18 -25.02
C PRO A 551 -18.07 8.32 -26.33
N CYS A 552 -18.28 9.39 -27.10
CA CYS A 552 -17.52 9.66 -28.34
C CYS A 552 -16.01 9.86 -28.10
N ASP A 553 -15.60 10.20 -26.87
CA ASP A 553 -14.20 10.40 -26.50
C ASP A 553 -13.50 9.09 -26.09
N VAL A 554 -14.22 7.97 -26.04
CA VAL A 554 -13.72 6.67 -25.54
C VAL A 554 -13.38 5.73 -26.70
N ILE A 555 -12.15 5.23 -26.73
CA ILE A 555 -11.66 4.30 -27.75
C ILE A 555 -12.05 2.85 -27.41
N GLY A 556 -11.76 2.41 -26.18
CA GLY A 556 -12.11 1.06 -25.71
C GLY A 556 -11.32 -0.09 -26.35
N ARG A 557 -10.11 0.16 -26.86
CA ARG A 557 -9.30 -0.83 -27.57
C ARG A 557 -8.44 -1.66 -26.61
N THR A 558 -8.56 -2.98 -26.63
CA THR A 558 -7.64 -3.88 -25.92
C THR A 558 -6.29 -3.95 -26.66
N VAL A 559 -5.21 -3.59 -25.97
CA VAL A 559 -3.84 -3.56 -26.52
C VAL A 559 -2.96 -4.66 -25.95
N TYR A 560 -3.36 -5.27 -24.82
CA TYR A 560 -2.70 -6.41 -24.20
C TYR A 560 -3.72 -7.24 -23.43
N ASP A 561 -3.67 -8.56 -23.58
CA ASP A 561 -4.55 -9.50 -22.89
C ASP A 561 -3.82 -10.84 -22.68
N LEU A 562 -3.71 -11.30 -21.43
CA LEU A 562 -3.15 -12.60 -21.08
C LEU A 562 -4.11 -13.75 -21.34
N ASP A 563 -5.42 -13.54 -21.21
CA ASP A 563 -6.43 -14.59 -21.37
C ASP A 563 -6.67 -14.88 -22.86
N GLU A 564 -6.68 -13.83 -23.67
CA GLU A 564 -7.03 -13.87 -25.08
C GLU A 564 -5.99 -13.13 -25.95
N PRO A 565 -4.79 -13.69 -26.17
CA PRO A 565 -3.73 -13.03 -26.92
C PRO A 565 -4.14 -12.64 -28.35
N SER A 566 -5.02 -13.43 -28.99
CA SER A 566 -5.55 -13.17 -30.33
C SER A 566 -6.39 -11.90 -30.44
N HIS A 567 -6.93 -11.40 -29.33
CA HIS A 567 -7.72 -10.17 -29.27
C HIS A 567 -6.89 -8.93 -28.97
N SER A 568 -5.58 -9.10 -28.72
CA SER A 568 -4.65 -7.98 -28.65
C SER A 568 -4.41 -7.42 -30.06
N SER A 569 -4.25 -6.10 -30.17
CA SER A 569 -3.84 -5.44 -31.42
C SER A 569 -2.39 -4.94 -31.30
N PRO A 570 -1.41 -5.85 -31.13
CA PRO A 570 -0.01 -5.46 -30.97
C PRO A 570 0.45 -4.71 -32.21
N GLY A 571 1.01 -3.51 -32.02
CA GLY A 571 1.54 -2.69 -33.12
C GLY A 571 0.52 -1.81 -33.85
N ALA A 572 -0.70 -1.62 -33.33
CA ALA A 572 -1.60 -0.62 -33.91
C ALA A 572 -1.00 0.80 -33.77
N PRO A 573 -1.02 1.64 -34.83
CA PRO A 573 -0.36 2.93 -34.80
C PRO A 573 -0.95 3.82 -33.70
N GLY A 574 -0.07 4.42 -32.90
CA GLY A 574 -0.44 5.40 -31.87
C GLY A 574 -0.86 4.85 -30.50
N CYS A 575 -0.64 3.57 -30.18
CA CYS A 575 -0.76 3.04 -28.82
C CYS A 575 0.56 2.51 -28.23
N LEU A 576 0.58 2.40 -26.91
CA LEU A 576 1.63 1.71 -26.17
C LEU A 576 1.48 0.19 -26.32
N THR A 577 2.61 -0.51 -26.35
CA THR A 577 2.67 -1.96 -26.25
C THR A 577 3.06 -2.36 -24.83
N PHE A 578 2.44 -3.42 -24.29
CA PHE A 578 2.68 -3.92 -22.94
C PHE A 578 3.17 -5.37 -22.97
N PHE A 579 3.97 -5.75 -21.97
CA PHE A 579 4.43 -7.13 -21.81
C PHE A 579 4.69 -7.46 -20.34
N SER A 580 4.34 -8.67 -19.89
CA SER A 580 4.60 -9.11 -18.51
C SER A 580 4.90 -10.60 -18.38
N LYS A 581 5.25 -11.30 -19.47
CA LYS A 581 5.57 -12.74 -19.44
C LYS A 581 7.05 -12.98 -19.09
N PHE A 582 7.46 -12.53 -17.92
CA PHE A 582 8.81 -12.75 -17.37
C PHE A 582 8.72 -12.99 -15.85
N GLU A 583 9.83 -13.42 -15.23
CA GLU A 583 9.88 -13.70 -13.79
C GLU A 583 9.38 -12.50 -12.95
N SER A 584 8.47 -12.74 -12.00
CA SER A 584 7.79 -11.70 -11.20
C SER A 584 6.91 -10.71 -11.97
N GLY A 585 6.75 -10.88 -13.28
CA GLY A 585 5.86 -10.04 -14.11
C GLY A 585 4.39 -10.21 -13.74
N ASN A 586 3.66 -9.11 -13.64
CA ASN A 586 2.22 -9.11 -13.39
C ASN A 586 1.54 -7.90 -14.06
N LEU A 587 0.81 -8.21 -15.13
CA LEU A 587 -0.22 -7.40 -15.78
C LEU A 587 -1.11 -8.41 -16.52
N ARG A 588 -2.43 -8.33 -16.37
CA ARG A 588 -3.35 -9.25 -17.05
C ARG A 588 -3.91 -8.67 -18.33
N LYS A 589 -4.35 -7.41 -18.29
CA LYS A 589 -5.02 -6.76 -19.42
C LYS A 589 -4.74 -5.27 -19.42
N ALA A 590 -4.56 -4.70 -20.61
CA ALA A 590 -4.47 -3.26 -20.82
C ALA A 590 -5.45 -2.82 -21.92
N ILE A 591 -6.27 -1.82 -21.58
CA ILE A 591 -7.30 -1.27 -22.45
C ILE A 591 -6.99 0.21 -22.66
N GLN A 592 -6.75 0.61 -23.89
CA GLN A 592 -6.65 2.02 -24.26
C GLN A 592 -8.05 2.63 -24.27
N VAL A 593 -8.34 3.45 -23.27
CA VAL A 593 -9.63 4.12 -23.12
C VAL A 593 -9.66 5.47 -23.82
N ARG A 594 -8.53 6.17 -23.92
CA ARG A 594 -8.32 7.38 -24.75
C ARG A 594 -6.92 7.39 -25.35
N GLU A 595 -6.58 8.37 -26.20
CA GLU A 595 -5.29 8.41 -26.92
C GLU A 595 -4.08 8.16 -25.99
N PHE A 596 -4.04 8.81 -24.82
CA PHE A 596 -2.97 8.67 -23.83
C PHE A 596 -3.45 8.16 -22.47
N GLU A 597 -4.56 7.42 -22.44
CA GLU A 597 -5.18 6.93 -21.21
C GLU A 597 -5.46 5.42 -21.28
N TYR A 598 -4.97 4.68 -20.29
CA TYR A 598 -5.01 3.22 -20.26
C TYR A 598 -5.59 2.73 -18.93
N ASP A 599 -6.59 1.86 -19.02
CA ASP A 599 -7.08 1.10 -17.87
C ASP A 599 -6.37 -0.27 -17.85
N LEU A 600 -5.78 -0.59 -16.70
CA LEU A 600 -4.94 -1.76 -16.47
C LEU A 600 -5.60 -2.66 -15.44
N ILE A 601 -5.49 -3.97 -15.64
CA ILE A 601 -6.02 -4.99 -14.75
C ILE A 601 -4.88 -5.90 -14.35
N MET A 602 -4.64 -6.02 -13.04
CA MET A 602 -3.62 -6.92 -12.51
C MET A 602 -4.14 -8.35 -12.48
N ASN A 603 -3.26 -9.32 -12.68
CA ASN A 603 -3.62 -10.71 -12.47
C ASN A 603 -3.78 -10.98 -10.97
N ALA A 604 -4.76 -11.80 -10.61
CA ALA A 604 -4.92 -12.30 -9.25
C ALA A 604 -3.77 -13.27 -8.94
N ASP A 605 -3.50 -13.49 -7.64
CA ASP A 605 -2.57 -14.53 -7.23
C ASP A 605 -3.02 -15.90 -7.77
N VAL A 606 -2.06 -16.75 -8.15
CA VAL A 606 -2.33 -18.10 -8.67
C VAL A 606 -3.31 -18.85 -7.77
N ASN A 607 -4.27 -19.55 -8.39
CA ASN A 607 -5.33 -20.29 -7.69
C ASN A 607 -6.21 -19.44 -6.75
N SER A 608 -6.17 -18.11 -6.88
CA SER A 608 -7.00 -17.15 -6.14
C SER A 608 -7.83 -16.28 -7.09
N ASN A 609 -8.75 -15.52 -6.50
CA ASN A 609 -9.53 -14.46 -7.11
C ASN A 609 -9.35 -13.11 -6.39
N GLN A 610 -8.31 -13.01 -5.56
CA GLN A 610 -7.99 -11.85 -4.71
C GLN A 610 -6.50 -11.47 -4.84
N HIS A 611 -6.10 -10.43 -4.10
CA HIS A 611 -4.71 -10.00 -3.92
C HIS A 611 -4.10 -9.21 -5.10
N HIS A 612 -4.89 -8.34 -5.69
CA HIS A 612 -4.53 -7.48 -6.82
C HIS A 612 -3.72 -6.23 -6.42
N GLN A 613 -2.46 -6.39 -6.02
CA GLN A 613 -1.63 -5.25 -5.56
C GLN A 613 -0.24 -5.16 -6.20
N TRP A 614 0.43 -6.29 -6.41
CA TRP A 614 1.72 -6.31 -7.09
C TRP A 614 1.53 -6.07 -8.59
N PHE A 615 2.42 -5.27 -9.18
CA PHE A 615 2.48 -5.07 -10.61
C PHE A 615 3.94 -4.93 -11.02
N TYR A 616 4.28 -5.55 -12.15
CA TYR A 616 5.59 -5.42 -12.79
C TYR A 616 5.42 -5.75 -14.26
N PHE A 617 5.54 -4.75 -15.12
CA PHE A 617 5.33 -4.92 -16.55
C PHE A 617 6.18 -3.95 -17.36
N GLU A 618 6.37 -4.29 -18.61
CA GLU A 618 7.11 -3.55 -19.60
C GLU A 618 6.15 -2.72 -20.48
N VAL A 619 6.63 -1.56 -20.92
CA VAL A 619 5.92 -0.61 -21.79
C VAL A 619 6.86 -0.17 -22.91
N ARG A 620 6.36 -0.15 -24.15
CA ARG A 620 7.06 0.31 -25.35
C ARG A 620 6.21 1.28 -26.17
N ASP A 621 6.79 1.79 -27.27
CA ASP A 621 6.12 2.61 -28.29
C ASP A 621 5.56 3.94 -27.75
N MET A 622 6.23 4.51 -26.76
CA MET A 622 5.87 5.79 -26.15
C MET A 622 6.30 6.99 -27.00
N LYS A 623 5.47 8.04 -26.95
CA LYS A 623 5.80 9.39 -27.45
C LYS A 623 6.59 10.16 -26.38
N LEU A 624 7.63 10.87 -26.82
CA LEU A 624 8.49 11.67 -25.95
C LEU A 624 7.70 12.81 -25.28
N ALA A 625 7.93 13.01 -23.97
CA ALA A 625 7.39 14.12 -23.18
C ALA A 625 5.85 14.24 -23.12
N VAL A 626 5.10 13.27 -23.64
CA VAL A 626 3.65 13.20 -23.54
C VAL A 626 3.27 12.55 -22.19
N PRO A 627 2.33 13.12 -21.42
CA PRO A 627 1.82 12.50 -20.20
C PRO A 627 0.85 11.37 -20.55
N TYR A 628 1.23 10.14 -20.22
CA TYR A 628 0.36 8.96 -20.28
C TYR A 628 -0.29 8.73 -18.93
N ARG A 629 -1.62 8.59 -18.89
CA ARG A 629 -2.38 8.24 -17.68
C ARG A 629 -2.63 6.73 -17.66
N PHE A 630 -2.32 6.11 -16.54
CA PHE A 630 -2.62 4.71 -16.26
C PHE A 630 -3.58 4.62 -15.09
N ASN A 631 -4.56 3.73 -15.17
CA ASN A 631 -5.53 3.47 -14.12
C ASN A 631 -5.55 1.97 -13.84
N ILE A 632 -5.01 1.52 -12.70
CA ILE A 632 -5.15 0.13 -12.27
C ILE A 632 -6.51 0.01 -11.58
N ILE A 633 -7.47 -0.70 -12.19
CA ILE A 633 -8.90 -0.61 -11.84
C ILE A 633 -9.41 -1.70 -10.89
N ASN A 634 -8.62 -2.73 -10.60
CA ASN A 634 -9.02 -3.86 -9.77
C ASN A 634 -8.34 -3.92 -8.39
N CYS A 635 -7.88 -2.79 -7.84
CA CYS A 635 -7.32 -2.77 -6.50
C CYS A 635 -8.41 -3.03 -5.44
N GLU A 636 -8.08 -3.70 -4.34
CA GLU A 636 -9.07 -4.15 -3.34
C GLU A 636 -9.03 -3.37 -2.03
N LYS A 637 -7.88 -2.80 -1.69
CA LYS A 637 -7.70 -2.12 -0.40
C LYS A 637 -8.52 -0.84 -0.36
N PHE A 638 -9.11 -0.49 0.79
CA PHE A 638 -9.88 0.75 0.91
C PHE A 638 -9.02 2.01 0.80
N ASN A 639 -7.72 1.90 1.06
CA ASN A 639 -6.76 2.99 1.03
C ASN A 639 -5.36 2.48 0.68
N SER A 640 -4.46 3.37 0.30
CA SER A 640 -3.11 3.03 -0.14
C SER A 640 -2.09 4.11 0.19
N GLN A 641 -0.82 3.72 0.39
CA GLN A 641 0.30 4.65 0.59
C GLN A 641 0.55 5.59 -0.58
N PHE A 642 0.01 5.30 -1.77
CA PHE A 642 0.00 6.25 -2.89
C PHE A 642 -0.73 7.56 -2.53
N ASN A 643 -1.75 7.53 -1.68
CA ASN A 643 -2.40 8.74 -1.15
C ASN A 643 -1.53 9.52 -0.15
N TYR A 644 -0.41 8.95 0.30
CA TYR A 644 0.46 9.49 1.34
C TYR A 644 1.90 9.71 0.89
N GLY A 645 2.14 9.74 -0.43
CA GLY A 645 3.41 10.13 -1.05
C GLY A 645 4.25 8.98 -1.60
N MET A 646 3.75 7.73 -1.56
CA MET A 646 4.39 6.63 -2.28
C MET A 646 4.34 6.90 -3.79
N GLN A 647 5.40 6.49 -4.48
CA GLN A 647 5.51 6.48 -5.92
C GLN A 647 5.93 5.09 -6.37
N LEU A 648 5.43 4.67 -7.52
CA LEU A 648 5.91 3.49 -8.23
C LEU A 648 7.34 3.72 -8.72
N VAL A 649 7.99 2.67 -9.21
CA VAL A 649 9.34 2.77 -9.76
C VAL A 649 9.34 2.48 -11.26
N MET A 650 10.21 3.18 -11.99
CA MET A 650 10.42 3.03 -13.42
C MET A 650 11.90 2.75 -13.69
N TYR A 651 12.16 1.83 -14.62
CA TYR A 651 13.48 1.56 -15.19
C TYR A 651 13.44 1.84 -16.69
N SER A 652 14.41 2.58 -17.21
CA SER A 652 14.54 2.85 -18.65
C SER A 652 15.75 2.07 -19.19
N VAL A 653 15.53 1.29 -20.25
CA VAL A 653 16.59 0.52 -20.90
C VAL A 653 17.60 1.46 -21.56
N LYS A 654 17.14 2.53 -22.22
CA LYS A 654 18.06 3.54 -22.79
C LYS A 654 18.93 4.21 -21.75
N GLU A 655 18.37 4.57 -20.60
CA GLU A 655 19.15 5.13 -19.49
C GLU A 655 20.19 4.13 -18.97
N ALA A 656 19.86 2.85 -18.92
CA ALA A 656 20.78 1.80 -18.51
C ALA A 656 21.96 1.65 -19.49
N LEU A 657 21.69 1.63 -20.80
CA LEU A 657 22.73 1.55 -21.84
C LEU A 657 23.64 2.79 -21.87
N LEU A 658 23.14 3.93 -21.40
CA LEU A 658 23.92 5.16 -21.20
C LEU A 658 24.70 5.19 -19.86
N GLY A 659 24.83 4.06 -19.17
CA GLY A 659 25.58 3.95 -17.90
C GLY A 659 24.81 4.44 -16.67
N ARG A 660 23.47 4.46 -16.74
CA ARG A 660 22.60 4.85 -15.62
C ARG A 660 21.54 3.77 -15.31
N PRO A 661 21.92 2.50 -15.06
CA PRO A 661 20.97 1.40 -14.83
C PRO A 661 20.31 1.54 -13.47
N ARG A 662 19.19 2.30 -13.37
CA ARG A 662 18.59 2.66 -12.09
C ARG A 662 17.07 2.57 -12.11
N TRP A 663 16.53 1.98 -11.05
CA TRP A 663 15.11 2.14 -10.71
C TRP A 663 14.88 3.52 -10.09
N LEU A 664 14.02 4.32 -10.70
CA LEU A 664 13.70 5.66 -10.24
C LEU A 664 12.23 5.74 -9.83
N ARG A 665 11.94 6.33 -8.66
CA ARG A 665 10.57 6.73 -8.32
C ARG A 665 9.99 7.62 -9.43
N ALA A 666 8.81 7.26 -9.92
CA ALA A 666 8.16 7.85 -11.07
C ALA A 666 6.67 8.10 -10.82
N GLY A 667 6.07 8.90 -11.71
CA GLY A 667 4.65 9.23 -11.67
C GLY A 667 4.35 10.57 -10.99
N HIS A 668 3.34 11.26 -11.52
CA HIS A 668 2.70 12.44 -10.95
C HIS A 668 1.16 12.28 -10.99
N ASP A 669 0.44 13.21 -10.37
CA ASP A 669 -1.03 13.19 -10.26
C ASP A 669 -1.59 11.86 -9.75
N ILE A 670 -0.87 11.28 -8.79
CA ILE A 670 -1.19 9.98 -8.22
C ILE A 670 -2.37 10.10 -7.27
N SER A 671 -3.36 9.23 -7.44
CA SER A 671 -4.50 9.13 -6.53
C SER A 671 -5.00 7.70 -6.42
N TYR A 672 -5.52 7.35 -5.25
CA TYR A 672 -6.13 6.05 -4.98
C TYR A 672 -7.56 6.24 -4.43
N TYR A 673 -8.57 5.73 -5.12
CA TYR A 673 -9.98 5.98 -4.79
C TYR A 673 -10.93 4.85 -5.22
N LYS A 674 -12.07 4.74 -4.54
CA LYS A 674 -13.12 3.76 -4.86
C LYS A 674 -13.71 4.03 -6.24
N ASN A 675 -13.82 3.00 -7.08
CA ASN A 675 -14.39 3.13 -8.42
C ASN A 675 -15.80 2.51 -8.50
N HIS A 676 -16.31 2.36 -9.72
CA HIS A 676 -17.65 1.85 -9.99
C HIS A 676 -17.71 0.33 -10.21
N TYR A 677 -16.56 -0.35 -10.31
CA TYR A 677 -16.51 -1.78 -10.52
C TYR A 677 -16.87 -2.54 -9.23
N ARG A 678 -17.69 -3.58 -9.37
CA ARG A 678 -18.11 -4.44 -8.26
C ARG A 678 -17.52 -5.85 -8.39
N CYS A 679 -17.18 -6.43 -7.25
CA CYS A 679 -16.87 -7.86 -7.14
C CYS A 679 -18.18 -8.63 -6.93
N SER A 680 -18.38 -9.70 -7.71
CA SER A 680 -19.54 -10.59 -7.56
C SER A 680 -19.56 -11.25 -6.18
N THR A 681 -20.75 -11.49 -5.62
CA THR A 681 -20.98 -12.19 -4.34
C THR A 681 -20.29 -13.56 -4.25
N ALA A 682 -20.22 -14.29 -5.37
CA ALA A 682 -19.54 -15.58 -5.45
C ALA A 682 -18.01 -15.50 -5.33
N ALA A 683 -17.41 -14.35 -5.66
CA ALA A 683 -15.95 -14.14 -5.62
C ALA A 683 -15.46 -13.49 -4.31
N GLY A 684 -16.36 -12.83 -3.57
CA GLY A 684 -16.04 -12.13 -2.32
C GLY A 684 -15.96 -13.01 -1.07
N GLY A 685 -15.97 -14.35 -1.21
CA GLY A 685 -15.98 -15.27 -0.06
C GLY A 685 -17.27 -15.19 0.76
N GLY A 686 -18.42 -14.91 0.13
CA GLY A 686 -19.71 -14.79 0.80
C GLY A 686 -20.03 -13.40 1.38
N MET A 687 -19.07 -12.46 1.41
CA MET A 687 -19.36 -11.05 1.76
C MET A 687 -20.00 -10.32 0.57
N ARG A 688 -21.27 -9.92 0.72
CA ARG A 688 -21.97 -9.05 -0.25
C ARG A 688 -21.25 -7.70 -0.39
N GLY A 689 -21.09 -7.21 -1.63
CA GLY A 689 -20.83 -5.79 -1.90
C GLY A 689 -19.38 -5.26 -1.88
N LYS A 690 -18.34 -6.08 -2.11
CA LYS A 690 -16.97 -5.54 -2.25
C LYS A 690 -16.82 -4.73 -3.54
N TYR A 691 -16.33 -3.50 -3.40
CA TYR A 691 -16.02 -2.60 -4.51
C TYR A 691 -14.52 -2.62 -4.80
N TYR A 692 -14.17 -2.42 -6.06
CA TYR A 692 -12.79 -2.17 -6.43
C TYR A 692 -12.42 -0.69 -6.27
N TYR A 693 -11.12 -0.45 -6.32
CA TYR A 693 -10.47 0.83 -6.20
C TYR A 693 -9.55 1.02 -7.38
N THR A 694 -9.32 2.28 -7.74
CA THR A 694 -8.44 2.69 -8.81
C THR A 694 -7.21 3.38 -8.26
N LEU A 695 -6.04 2.84 -8.61
CA LEU A 695 -4.78 3.57 -8.55
C LEU A 695 -4.57 4.26 -9.90
N THR A 696 -4.63 5.58 -9.93
CA THR A 696 -4.31 6.38 -11.11
C THR A 696 -3.00 7.11 -10.93
N PHE A 697 -2.20 7.18 -11.99
CA PHE A 697 -0.95 7.93 -12.05
C PHE A 697 -0.64 8.34 -13.49
N SER A 698 0.14 9.40 -13.64
CA SER A 698 0.58 9.90 -14.96
C SER A 698 2.10 9.84 -15.09
N ILE A 699 2.60 9.38 -16.24
CA ILE A 699 4.04 9.22 -16.52
C ILE A 699 4.38 9.97 -17.80
N LYS A 700 5.50 10.69 -17.76
CA LYS A 700 6.18 11.21 -18.95
C LYS A 700 7.44 10.39 -19.16
N PHE A 701 7.52 9.70 -20.29
CA PHE A 701 8.68 8.90 -20.62
C PHE A 701 9.85 9.80 -21.07
N PRO A 702 11.09 9.49 -20.64
CA PRO A 702 12.25 10.36 -20.87
C PRO A 702 12.75 10.33 -22.31
N HIS A 703 12.53 9.21 -23.02
CA HIS A 703 13.04 8.98 -24.36
C HIS A 703 11.94 8.48 -25.29
N LYS A 704 12.04 8.85 -26.57
CA LYS A 704 11.26 8.23 -27.64
C LYS A 704 11.83 6.84 -27.91
N ASP A 705 11.01 5.89 -28.34
CA ASP A 705 11.45 4.55 -28.79
C ASP A 705 12.26 3.81 -27.71
N ASP A 706 11.92 4.01 -26.43
CA ASP A 706 12.54 3.36 -25.27
C ASP A 706 11.76 2.10 -24.88
N VAL A 707 12.36 1.29 -24.01
CA VAL A 707 11.68 0.22 -23.30
C VAL A 707 11.73 0.58 -21.82
N CYS A 708 10.56 0.75 -21.23
CA CYS A 708 10.44 1.13 -19.82
C CYS A 708 9.72 0.05 -19.04
N TYR A 709 10.23 -0.27 -17.86
CA TYR A 709 9.58 -1.17 -16.92
C TYR A 709 8.96 -0.38 -15.79
N LEU A 710 7.73 -0.72 -15.42
CA LEU A 710 6.99 -0.12 -14.30
C LEU A 710 6.73 -1.20 -13.26
N ALA A 711 7.04 -0.92 -12.00
CA ALA A 711 6.79 -1.84 -10.90
C ALA A 711 6.21 -1.15 -9.66
N TYR A 712 5.43 -1.91 -8.88
CA TYR A 712 4.82 -1.45 -7.62
C TYR A 712 5.88 -0.95 -6.63
N HIS A 713 7.00 -1.66 -6.56
CA HIS A 713 8.19 -1.32 -5.78
C HIS A 713 9.42 -1.95 -6.46
N TYR A 714 10.64 -1.66 -5.99
CA TYR A 714 11.89 -2.22 -6.54
C TYR A 714 11.82 -3.75 -6.62
N PRO A 715 11.81 -4.35 -7.82
CA PRO A 715 11.77 -5.80 -7.96
C PRO A 715 12.98 -6.47 -7.31
N TYR A 716 12.81 -7.74 -6.95
CA TYR A 716 13.87 -8.62 -6.49
C TYR A 716 13.39 -10.04 -6.75
N THR A 717 13.85 -10.61 -7.85
CA THR A 717 13.40 -11.92 -8.34
C THR A 717 14.11 -13.08 -7.60
N TYR A 718 13.59 -14.30 -7.75
CA TYR A 718 14.21 -15.49 -7.19
C TYR A 718 15.56 -15.79 -7.86
N SER A 719 15.65 -15.64 -9.19
CA SER A 719 16.92 -15.78 -9.92
C SER A 719 17.96 -14.77 -9.44
N THR A 720 17.55 -13.52 -9.19
CA THR A 720 18.40 -12.48 -8.61
C THR A 720 18.94 -12.91 -7.24
N MET A 721 18.09 -13.51 -6.39
CA MET A 721 18.51 -14.02 -5.09
C MET A 721 19.53 -15.14 -5.25
N MET A 722 19.25 -16.15 -6.07
CA MET A 722 20.16 -17.30 -6.25
C MET A 722 21.52 -16.86 -6.81
N ALA A 723 21.53 -15.98 -7.81
CA ALA A 723 22.76 -15.42 -8.36
C ALA A 723 23.53 -14.61 -7.32
N HIS A 724 22.84 -13.79 -6.52
CA HIS A 724 23.46 -13.05 -5.43
C HIS A 724 24.13 -13.98 -4.39
N LEU A 725 23.48 -15.10 -4.03
CA LEU A 725 24.07 -16.08 -3.12
C LEU A 725 25.34 -16.73 -3.69
N ASP A 726 25.38 -17.01 -4.99
CA ASP A 726 26.57 -17.55 -5.66
C ASP A 726 27.73 -16.54 -5.65
N ILE A 727 27.43 -15.25 -5.84
CA ILE A 727 28.43 -14.17 -5.77
C ILE A 727 28.99 -14.04 -4.35
N LEU A 728 28.13 -14.07 -3.33
CA LEU A 728 28.58 -14.02 -1.93
C LEU A 728 29.43 -15.24 -1.58
N GLU A 729 29.05 -16.42 -2.06
CA GLU A 729 29.79 -17.65 -1.88
C GLU A 729 31.20 -17.56 -2.46
N GLN A 730 31.36 -17.00 -3.66
CA GLN A 730 32.66 -16.84 -4.32
C GLN A 730 33.53 -15.75 -3.70
N ASN A 731 32.93 -14.63 -3.26
CA ASN A 731 33.67 -13.46 -2.78
C ASN A 731 34.01 -13.49 -1.29
N ARG A 732 33.47 -14.45 -0.52
CA ARG A 732 33.77 -14.56 0.92
C ARG A 732 35.23 -14.93 1.16
N ASN A 733 35.73 -14.61 2.36
CA ASN A 733 37.01 -15.16 2.82
C ASN A 733 36.78 -16.57 3.42
N PRO A 734 37.16 -17.67 2.73
CA PRO A 734 36.89 -19.03 3.21
C PRO A 734 37.65 -19.38 4.49
N LYS A 735 38.74 -18.66 4.81
CA LYS A 735 39.52 -18.86 6.05
C LYS A 735 38.84 -18.23 7.27
N LYS A 736 37.96 -17.25 7.08
CA LYS A 736 37.27 -16.53 8.16
C LYS A 736 35.80 -16.89 8.27
N VAL A 737 35.13 -17.14 7.15
CA VAL A 737 33.68 -17.29 7.09
C VAL A 737 33.32 -18.72 6.73
N TYR A 738 32.76 -19.43 7.70
CA TYR A 738 32.05 -20.67 7.44
C TYR A 738 30.75 -20.34 6.73
N TRP A 739 30.55 -20.94 5.55
CA TRP A 739 29.38 -20.76 4.71
C TRP A 739 28.92 -22.12 4.24
N ARG A 740 27.64 -22.39 4.42
CA ARG A 740 27.00 -23.59 3.89
C ARG A 740 25.68 -23.20 3.25
N LYS A 741 25.52 -23.49 1.96
CA LYS A 741 24.25 -23.37 1.23
C LYS A 741 23.65 -24.75 1.05
N GLN A 742 22.45 -24.96 1.60
CA GLN A 742 21.69 -26.20 1.47
C GLN A 742 20.32 -25.91 0.86
N THR A 743 19.64 -26.96 0.41
CA THR A 743 18.23 -26.88 0.00
C THR A 743 17.38 -27.39 1.16
N LEU A 744 16.57 -26.50 1.75
CA LEU A 744 15.63 -26.85 2.83
C LEU A 744 14.59 -27.86 2.33
N CYS A 745 14.00 -27.57 1.18
CA CYS A 745 13.02 -28.40 0.51
C CYS A 745 12.83 -27.96 -0.95
N GLN A 746 12.12 -28.77 -1.72
CA GLN A 746 11.52 -28.30 -2.98
C GLN A 746 10.19 -27.62 -2.66
N THR A 747 9.93 -26.49 -3.30
CA THR A 747 8.64 -25.80 -3.23
C THR A 747 7.56 -26.59 -3.97
N LEU A 748 6.31 -26.13 -3.88
CA LEU A 748 5.18 -26.78 -4.57
C LEU A 748 5.36 -26.77 -6.11
N GLY A 749 5.96 -25.71 -6.67
CA GLY A 749 6.37 -25.60 -8.06
C GLY A 749 7.66 -26.33 -8.41
N GLY A 750 8.31 -26.98 -7.44
CA GLY A 750 9.53 -27.76 -7.64
C GLY A 750 10.81 -26.93 -7.81
N ASN A 751 10.84 -25.72 -7.23
CA ASN A 751 12.02 -24.87 -7.13
C ASN A 751 12.71 -25.09 -5.77
N PRO A 752 14.05 -24.98 -5.67
CA PRO A 752 14.72 -25.18 -4.38
C PRO A 752 14.51 -23.99 -3.44
N CYS A 753 14.17 -24.26 -2.19
CA CYS A 753 14.15 -23.26 -1.12
C CYS A 753 15.51 -23.25 -0.40
N PRO A 754 16.35 -22.20 -0.55
CA PRO A 754 17.70 -22.21 0.02
C PRO A 754 17.71 -21.98 1.53
N LEU A 755 18.65 -22.64 2.20
CA LEU A 755 18.98 -22.49 3.62
C LEU A 755 20.48 -22.21 3.76
N LEU A 756 20.82 -21.14 4.46
CA LEU A 756 22.20 -20.71 4.67
C LEU A 756 22.60 -20.89 6.13
N THR A 757 23.80 -21.43 6.35
CA THR A 757 24.51 -21.34 7.64
C THR A 757 25.71 -20.41 7.47
N ILE A 758 25.78 -19.34 8.26
CA ILE A 758 26.90 -18.38 8.28
C ILE A 758 27.43 -18.24 9.71
N THR A 759 28.73 -18.48 9.91
CA THR A 759 29.42 -18.25 11.20
C THR A 759 30.93 -18.07 10.95
N ALA A 760 31.72 -17.84 12.00
CA ALA A 760 33.16 -17.74 11.87
C ALA A 760 33.77 -19.15 11.73
N MET A 761 34.82 -19.29 10.92
CA MET A 761 35.65 -20.49 10.98
C MET A 761 36.26 -20.64 12.40
N PRO A 762 36.50 -21.87 12.88
CA PRO A 762 37.23 -22.07 14.13
C PRO A 762 38.66 -21.51 14.01
N GLU A 763 39.22 -20.99 15.11
CA GLU A 763 40.57 -20.39 15.11
C GLU A 763 41.66 -21.42 14.82
N SER A 764 41.48 -22.65 15.30
CA SER A 764 42.32 -23.79 14.98
C SER A 764 41.52 -25.10 15.01
N LYS A 765 42.17 -26.21 14.66
CA LYS A 765 41.58 -27.57 14.74
C LYS A 765 41.71 -28.19 16.15
N LYS A 766 42.09 -27.41 17.17
CA LYS A 766 42.15 -27.90 18.56
C LYS A 766 40.75 -28.16 19.10
N SER A 767 40.63 -29.11 20.04
CA SER A 767 39.34 -29.48 20.66
C SER A 767 38.59 -28.25 21.18
N ASP A 768 39.28 -27.39 21.92
CA ASP A 768 38.68 -26.21 22.56
C ASP A 768 38.06 -25.24 21.53
N ASP A 769 38.73 -25.01 20.40
CA ASP A 769 38.25 -24.09 19.36
C ASP A 769 37.07 -24.70 18.57
N LEU A 770 37.07 -26.03 18.39
CA LEU A 770 35.97 -26.75 17.78
C LEU A 770 34.75 -26.81 18.72
N GLU A 771 34.95 -27.06 20.01
CA GLU A 771 33.89 -27.00 21.01
C GLU A 771 33.28 -25.60 21.09
N GLN A 772 34.11 -24.55 21.02
CA GLN A 772 33.61 -23.18 20.94
C GLN A 772 32.78 -22.97 19.67
N PHE A 773 33.23 -23.47 18.52
CA PHE A 773 32.49 -23.40 17.26
C PHE A 773 31.11 -24.10 17.35
N HIS A 774 31.08 -25.34 17.85
CA HIS A 774 29.86 -26.15 17.97
C HIS A 774 28.87 -25.61 19.01
N SER A 775 29.37 -24.92 20.05
CA SER A 775 28.53 -24.43 21.17
C SER A 775 27.89 -23.06 20.92
N ARG A 776 28.28 -22.31 19.88
CA ARG A 776 27.72 -20.98 19.55
C ARG A 776 26.19 -20.98 19.43
N PRO A 777 25.46 -20.04 20.05
CA PRO A 777 24.01 -19.96 19.94
C PRO A 777 23.51 -19.59 18.52
N TYR A 778 22.31 -20.06 18.19
CA TYR A 778 21.67 -19.78 16.89
C TYR A 778 20.92 -18.44 16.85
N VAL A 779 20.97 -17.79 15.69
CA VAL A 779 20.06 -16.71 15.27
C VAL A 779 19.38 -17.18 13.99
N PHE A 780 18.04 -17.23 13.99
CA PHE A 780 17.26 -17.70 12.84
C PHE A 780 16.57 -16.52 12.14
N LEU A 781 16.85 -16.33 10.86
CA LEU A 781 16.29 -15.23 10.06
C LEU A 781 15.59 -15.79 8.83
N MET A 782 14.44 -15.24 8.50
CA MET A 782 13.76 -15.55 7.24
C MET A 782 13.11 -14.32 6.64
N ALA A 783 12.82 -14.37 5.34
CA ALA A 783 12.20 -13.25 4.65
C ALA A 783 11.26 -13.71 3.53
N ARG A 784 10.41 -12.77 3.08
CA ARG A 784 9.71 -12.85 1.80
C ARG A 784 8.74 -14.04 1.70
N VAL A 785 8.00 -14.29 2.79
CA VAL A 785 6.88 -15.25 2.78
C VAL A 785 5.71 -14.73 1.94
N HIS A 786 5.50 -13.41 1.90
CA HIS A 786 4.60 -12.77 0.94
C HIS A 786 5.42 -12.30 -0.28
N PRO A 787 5.09 -12.78 -1.48
CA PRO A 787 5.89 -12.51 -2.68
C PRO A 787 6.05 -11.03 -3.06
N GLY A 788 4.98 -10.25 -2.91
CA GLY A 788 4.95 -8.83 -3.30
C GLY A 788 5.77 -7.90 -2.40
N GLU A 789 6.26 -8.40 -1.25
CA GLU A 789 7.01 -7.64 -0.23
C GLU A 789 8.50 -7.52 -0.57
N SER A 790 8.80 -6.91 -1.71
CA SER A 790 10.17 -6.86 -2.25
C SER A 790 11.20 -6.15 -1.42
N ASN A 791 10.77 -5.15 -0.66
CA ASN A 791 11.59 -4.50 0.34
C ASN A 791 12.16 -5.47 1.39
N ALA A 792 11.45 -6.56 1.75
CA ALA A 792 11.99 -7.54 2.69
C ALA A 792 13.25 -8.25 2.16
N SER A 793 13.30 -8.58 0.86
CA SER A 793 14.51 -9.16 0.26
C SER A 793 15.64 -8.17 0.13
N TRP A 794 15.36 -6.88 -0.08
CA TRP A 794 16.39 -5.84 -0.05
C TRP A 794 17.02 -5.68 1.34
N VAL A 795 16.22 -5.75 2.41
CA VAL A 795 16.73 -5.79 3.79
C VAL A 795 17.56 -7.05 4.02
N MET A 796 17.06 -8.22 3.58
CA MET A 796 17.79 -9.49 3.71
C MET A 796 19.11 -9.49 2.92
N LYS A 797 19.16 -8.89 1.72
CA LYS A 797 20.39 -8.71 0.94
C LYS A 797 21.43 -7.94 1.73
N GLY A 798 21.05 -6.81 2.33
CA GLY A 798 21.94 -6.04 3.20
C GLY A 798 22.42 -6.83 4.44
N THR A 799 21.54 -7.63 5.06
CA THR A 799 21.92 -8.53 6.16
C THR A 799 22.97 -9.55 5.73
N LEU A 800 22.80 -10.19 4.57
CA LEU A 800 23.74 -11.20 4.05
C LEU A 800 25.09 -10.58 3.68
N GLU A 801 25.09 -9.45 2.97
CA GLU A 801 26.31 -8.74 2.60
C GLU A 801 27.10 -8.32 3.83
N PHE A 802 26.43 -7.74 4.84
CA PHE A 802 27.06 -7.37 6.10
C PHE A 802 27.65 -8.59 6.81
N LEU A 803 26.89 -9.68 6.94
CA LEU A 803 27.33 -10.90 7.62
C LEU A 803 28.48 -11.62 6.91
N VAL A 804 28.70 -11.42 5.61
CA VAL A 804 29.83 -12.01 4.85
C VAL A 804 31.01 -11.05 4.72
N SER A 805 30.80 -9.75 4.98
CA SER A 805 31.84 -8.71 4.88
C SER A 805 33.02 -8.90 5.85
N ASN A 806 34.08 -8.12 5.63
CA ASN A 806 35.23 -8.02 6.54
C ASN A 806 35.02 -6.99 7.67
N ASP A 807 33.80 -6.49 7.87
CA ASP A 807 33.52 -5.55 8.96
C ASP A 807 33.84 -6.18 10.33
N PRO A 808 34.56 -5.48 11.24
CA PRO A 808 34.90 -6.03 12.55
C PRO A 808 33.68 -6.43 13.40
N ILE A 809 32.55 -5.74 13.26
CA ILE A 809 31.31 -6.07 13.95
C ILE A 809 30.72 -7.36 13.37
N ALA A 810 30.75 -7.52 12.04
CA ALA A 810 30.33 -8.76 11.40
C ALA A 810 31.22 -9.95 11.81
N ASP A 811 32.53 -9.75 11.92
CA ASP A 811 33.47 -10.75 12.43
C ASP A 811 33.14 -11.17 13.86
N LEU A 812 32.91 -10.20 14.75
CA LEU A 812 32.51 -10.47 16.13
C LEU A 812 31.19 -11.23 16.20
N LEU A 813 30.18 -10.81 15.45
CA LEU A 813 28.87 -11.50 15.40
C LEU A 813 29.02 -12.95 14.95
N ARG A 814 29.82 -13.20 13.91
CA ARG A 814 30.11 -14.56 13.42
C ARG A 814 30.86 -15.41 14.44
N LYS A 815 31.73 -14.83 15.27
CA LYS A 815 32.42 -15.53 16.37
C LYS A 815 31.49 -15.87 17.53
N CYS A 816 30.44 -15.08 17.75
CA CYS A 816 29.50 -15.27 18.84
C CYS A 816 28.29 -16.15 18.45
N PHE A 817 27.88 -16.16 17.18
CA PHE A 817 26.60 -16.75 16.76
C PHE A 817 26.72 -17.61 15.50
N ILE A 818 25.77 -18.53 15.36
CA ILE A 818 25.48 -19.24 14.12
C ILE A 818 24.22 -18.63 13.51
N PHE A 819 24.33 -18.08 12.31
CA PHE A 819 23.19 -17.52 11.58
C PHE A 819 22.60 -18.57 10.67
N LYS A 820 21.33 -18.92 10.92
CA LYS A 820 20.53 -19.80 10.08
C LYS A 820 19.52 -18.97 9.29
N ILE A 821 19.62 -18.96 7.96
CA ILE A 821 18.91 -17.97 7.15
C ILE A 821 18.14 -18.64 6.00
N VAL A 822 16.85 -18.34 5.89
CA VAL A 822 16.02 -18.65 4.71
C VAL A 822 15.70 -17.33 3.97
N PRO A 823 16.47 -16.96 2.94
CA PRO A 823 16.40 -15.62 2.36
C PRO A 823 15.10 -15.33 1.57
N MET A 824 14.38 -16.37 1.14
CA MET A 824 13.09 -16.25 0.48
C MET A 824 12.24 -17.48 0.75
N LEU A 825 11.19 -17.32 1.56
CA LEU A 825 10.34 -18.44 2.00
C LEU A 825 9.26 -18.83 1.00
N ASN A 826 8.91 -17.94 0.07
CA ASN A 826 7.94 -18.20 -1.01
C ASN A 826 8.52 -17.95 -2.41
N PRO A 827 9.48 -18.77 -2.89
CA PRO A 827 10.03 -18.65 -4.24
C PRO A 827 8.96 -18.67 -5.33
N ASP A 828 8.03 -19.63 -5.29
CA ASP A 828 7.08 -19.84 -6.38
C ASP A 828 6.14 -18.64 -6.57
N GLY A 829 5.64 -18.06 -5.47
CA GLY A 829 4.82 -16.87 -5.57
C GLY A 829 5.60 -15.68 -6.15
N VAL A 830 6.90 -15.54 -5.83
CA VAL A 830 7.76 -14.48 -6.40
C VAL A 830 7.94 -14.71 -7.91
N ILE A 831 8.26 -15.94 -8.31
CA ILE A 831 8.48 -16.31 -9.71
C ILE A 831 7.24 -15.99 -10.56
N ASN A 832 6.04 -16.30 -10.06
CA ASN A 832 4.79 -16.15 -10.80
C ASN A 832 4.11 -14.77 -10.63
N GLY A 833 4.76 -13.80 -9.97
CA GLY A 833 4.24 -12.44 -9.85
C GLY A 833 3.04 -12.29 -8.91
N ASN A 834 2.91 -13.19 -7.91
CA ASN A 834 1.90 -13.06 -6.86
C ASN A 834 2.22 -11.86 -5.94
N HIS A 835 1.23 -11.43 -5.17
CA HIS A 835 1.38 -10.44 -4.10
C HIS A 835 1.48 -11.10 -2.71
N ARG A 836 0.64 -12.09 -2.41
CA ARG A 836 0.40 -12.57 -1.04
C ARG A 836 0.58 -14.09 -0.90
N CYS A 837 0.03 -14.87 -1.81
CA CYS A 837 -0.15 -16.31 -1.65
C CYS A 837 0.94 -17.15 -2.33
N SER A 838 1.04 -18.41 -1.91
CA SER A 838 1.79 -19.45 -2.65
C SER A 838 0.98 -19.99 -3.85
N LEU A 839 1.48 -21.01 -4.54
CA LEU A 839 0.74 -21.67 -5.62
C LEU A 839 -0.49 -22.44 -5.13
N SER A 840 -0.59 -22.75 -3.83
CA SER A 840 -1.82 -23.36 -3.27
C SER A 840 -2.98 -22.37 -3.18
N GLY A 841 -2.73 -21.07 -3.35
CA GLY A 841 -3.69 -20.00 -3.08
C GLY A 841 -3.70 -19.54 -1.62
N ASP A 842 -2.91 -20.17 -0.74
CA ASP A 842 -2.87 -19.85 0.69
C ASP A 842 -1.84 -18.78 1.05
N ASP A 843 -2.20 -17.94 2.03
CA ASP A 843 -1.25 -17.10 2.77
C ASP A 843 -0.38 -18.00 3.67
N LEU A 844 0.88 -18.22 3.27
CA LEU A 844 1.82 -19.08 4.00
C LEU A 844 2.08 -18.60 5.44
N ASN A 845 1.93 -17.31 5.74
CA ASN A 845 2.04 -16.79 7.11
C ASN A 845 0.73 -16.94 7.92
N ARG A 846 -0.21 -17.78 7.45
CA ARG A 846 -1.32 -18.34 8.24
C ARG A 846 -1.25 -19.86 8.38
N GLN A 847 -0.22 -20.49 7.81
CA GLN A 847 -0.11 -21.96 7.76
C GLN A 847 0.85 -22.53 8.81
N TRP A 848 1.32 -21.74 9.79
CA TRP A 848 2.34 -22.21 10.74
C TRP A 848 1.81 -23.13 11.84
N LEU A 849 0.52 -23.05 12.19
CA LEU A 849 -0.05 -23.95 13.21
C LEU A 849 -0.03 -25.41 12.76
N LYS A 850 -0.51 -25.69 11.54
CA LYS A 850 -0.61 -27.04 10.97
C LYS A 850 -0.25 -27.06 9.47
N PRO A 851 1.03 -26.83 9.12
CA PRO A 851 1.45 -26.84 7.72
C PRO A 851 1.33 -28.26 7.12
N SER A 852 0.95 -28.33 5.84
CA SER A 852 0.97 -29.57 5.06
C SER A 852 2.34 -29.73 4.40
N SER A 853 2.94 -30.91 4.44
CA SER A 853 4.20 -31.20 3.74
C SER A 853 4.05 -31.14 2.21
N GLN A 854 2.84 -31.37 1.68
CA GLN A 854 2.56 -31.33 0.26
C GLN A 854 2.20 -29.91 -0.22
N LEU A 855 1.31 -29.21 0.48
CA LEU A 855 0.82 -27.89 0.05
C LEU A 855 1.72 -26.74 0.54
N HIS A 856 2.33 -26.89 1.72
CA HIS A 856 3.09 -25.84 2.40
C HIS A 856 4.54 -26.30 2.72
N PRO A 857 5.28 -26.91 1.76
CA PRO A 857 6.57 -27.56 2.05
C PRO A 857 7.59 -26.61 2.68
N THR A 858 7.63 -25.34 2.27
CA THR A 858 8.57 -24.36 2.84
C THR A 858 8.27 -24.08 4.31
N ILE A 859 7.01 -23.99 4.70
CA ILE A 859 6.61 -23.79 6.10
C ILE A 859 6.82 -25.08 6.90
N TYR A 860 6.39 -26.22 6.34
CA TYR A 860 6.50 -27.52 6.99
C TYR A 860 7.96 -27.86 7.36
N HIS A 861 8.90 -27.69 6.43
CA HIS A 861 10.31 -27.99 6.69
C HIS A 861 11.03 -26.91 7.52
N THR A 862 10.67 -25.63 7.39
CA THR A 862 11.22 -24.58 8.27
C THR A 862 10.81 -24.83 9.73
N LYS A 863 9.54 -25.16 9.96
CA LYS A 863 9.01 -25.51 11.29
C LYS A 863 9.67 -26.78 11.83
N GLY A 864 9.85 -27.81 10.99
CA GLY A 864 10.54 -29.05 11.35
C GLY A 864 11.99 -28.82 11.79
N LEU A 865 12.75 -28.00 11.06
CA LEU A 865 14.12 -27.63 11.44
C LEU A 865 14.16 -26.91 12.80
N LEU A 866 13.22 -26.00 13.06
CA LEU A 866 13.13 -25.30 14.34
C LEU A 866 12.75 -26.24 15.50
N TYR A 867 11.87 -27.22 15.27
CA TYR A 867 11.61 -28.27 16.25
C TYR A 867 12.83 -29.14 16.52
N TYR A 868 13.57 -29.53 15.48
CA TYR A 868 14.81 -30.29 15.63
C TYR A 868 15.83 -29.52 16.48
N LEU A 869 16.06 -28.23 16.17
CA LEU A 869 16.93 -27.38 16.98
C LEU A 869 16.47 -27.31 18.45
N ARG A 870 15.16 -27.26 18.69
CA ARG A 870 14.60 -27.31 20.05
C ARG A 870 14.85 -28.65 20.73
N SER A 871 14.64 -29.78 20.05
CA SER A 871 14.74 -31.12 20.66
C SER A 871 16.17 -31.43 21.11
N ILE A 872 17.18 -30.93 20.38
CA ILE A 872 18.59 -31.06 20.77
C ILE A 872 19.07 -29.97 21.75
N GLY A 873 18.16 -29.14 22.29
CA GLY A 873 18.51 -28.07 23.24
C GLY A 873 19.22 -26.86 22.64
N ARG A 874 19.11 -26.66 21.32
CA ARG A 874 19.79 -25.61 20.53
C ARG A 874 18.79 -24.61 19.91
N ALA A 875 17.65 -24.39 20.56
CA ALA A 875 16.64 -23.44 20.10
C ALA A 875 17.27 -22.04 19.85
N PRO A 876 16.89 -21.33 18.77
CA PRO A 876 17.47 -20.02 18.46
C PRO A 876 17.25 -19.00 19.57
N LEU A 877 18.26 -18.15 19.80
CA LEU A 877 18.17 -17.02 20.73
C LEU A 877 17.25 -15.92 20.19
N VAL A 878 17.26 -15.72 18.87
CA VAL A 878 16.44 -14.75 18.15
C VAL A 878 15.85 -15.42 16.93
N PHE A 879 14.56 -15.20 16.70
CA PHE A 879 13.87 -15.51 15.46
C PHE A 879 13.32 -14.21 14.87
N CYS A 880 13.56 -13.96 13.59
CA CYS A 880 13.03 -12.77 12.93
C CYS A 880 12.58 -13.06 11.50
N ASP A 881 11.33 -12.68 11.22
CA ASP A 881 10.67 -12.83 9.92
C ASP A 881 10.53 -11.46 9.24
N TYR A 882 11.16 -11.25 8.08
CA TYR A 882 11.21 -9.94 7.40
C TYR A 882 10.07 -9.79 6.38
N HIS A 883 9.30 -8.71 6.52
CA HIS A 883 8.08 -8.37 5.78
C HIS A 883 8.09 -6.93 5.26
N GLY A 884 7.11 -6.64 4.40
CA GLY A 884 6.82 -5.32 3.85
C GLY A 884 5.44 -4.80 4.29
N HIS A 885 5.40 -3.62 4.91
CA HIS A 885 4.17 -3.00 5.40
C HIS A 885 3.57 -1.98 4.42
N SER A 886 2.40 -2.30 3.89
CA SER A 886 1.70 -1.48 2.88
C SER A 886 0.94 -0.25 3.40
N GLN A 887 0.90 -0.01 4.71
CA GLN A 887 0.15 1.11 5.32
C GLN A 887 0.95 2.03 6.26
N LYS A 888 2.11 1.58 6.76
CA LYS A 888 2.90 2.33 7.75
C LYS A 888 4.22 2.73 7.12
N LYS A 889 4.74 3.86 7.59
CA LYS A 889 6.06 4.38 7.24
C LYS A 889 7.10 3.79 8.20
N ASN A 890 8.38 3.92 7.84
CA ASN A 890 9.52 3.46 8.65
C ASN A 890 9.63 1.92 8.78
N VAL A 891 10.55 1.47 9.65
CA VAL A 891 10.77 0.07 10.03
C VAL A 891 10.39 -0.13 11.49
N PHE A 892 9.74 -1.24 11.82
CA PHE A 892 9.35 -1.57 13.21
C PHE A 892 9.24 -3.09 13.39
N LEU A 893 9.14 -3.54 14.64
CA LEU A 893 8.97 -4.96 14.98
C LEU A 893 7.58 -5.21 15.57
N TYR A 894 6.98 -6.31 15.17
CA TYR A 894 5.94 -6.96 15.95
C TYR A 894 6.55 -8.12 16.75
N GLY A 895 6.19 -8.25 18.02
CA GLY A 895 6.67 -9.26 18.97
C GLY A 895 5.52 -10.01 19.66
N CYS A 896 5.83 -10.75 20.71
CA CYS A 896 4.83 -11.47 21.52
C CYS A 896 5.02 -11.17 23.01
N SER A 897 3.94 -10.80 23.70
CA SER A 897 3.89 -10.67 25.15
C SER A 897 2.51 -11.07 25.69
N ILE A 898 2.52 -11.93 26.71
CA ILE A 898 1.33 -12.33 27.46
C ILE A 898 0.77 -11.13 28.22
N LYS A 899 1.63 -10.37 28.91
CA LYS A 899 1.19 -9.23 29.73
C LYS A 899 0.53 -8.13 28.90
N GLU A 900 1.13 -7.78 27.76
CA GLU A 900 0.56 -6.74 26.89
C GLU A 900 -0.77 -7.18 26.27
N THR A 901 -0.88 -8.46 25.89
CA THR A 901 -2.11 -9.03 25.32
C THR A 901 -3.25 -9.01 26.35
N LEU A 902 -3.02 -9.50 27.57
CA LEU A 902 -4.03 -9.53 28.63
C LEU A 902 -4.45 -8.14 29.10
N TRP A 903 -3.50 -7.20 29.17
CA TRP A 903 -3.79 -5.82 29.50
C TRP A 903 -4.75 -5.18 28.50
N GLN A 904 -4.53 -5.41 27.21
CA GLN A 904 -5.38 -4.85 26.14
C GLN A 904 -6.75 -5.51 26.06
N ALA A 905 -6.85 -6.81 26.38
CA ALA A 905 -8.12 -7.53 26.48
C ALA A 905 -8.97 -7.11 27.70
N GLY A 906 -8.45 -6.25 28.59
CA GLY A 906 -9.16 -5.79 29.78
C GLY A 906 -9.30 -6.85 30.87
N CYS A 907 -8.50 -7.92 30.82
CA CYS A 907 -8.55 -8.99 31.80
C CYS A 907 -7.94 -8.52 33.14
N THR A 908 -8.70 -8.68 34.24
CA THR A 908 -8.20 -8.47 35.61
C THR A 908 -7.35 -9.65 36.05
N VAL A 909 -6.20 -9.85 35.41
CA VAL A 909 -5.23 -10.87 35.86
C VAL A 909 -4.20 -10.18 36.74
N ASP A 910 -3.92 -10.77 37.91
CA ASP A 910 -2.86 -10.28 38.78
C ASP A 910 -1.50 -10.43 38.10
N THR A 911 -0.99 -9.33 37.53
CA THR A 911 0.27 -9.29 36.81
C THR A 911 1.50 -9.67 37.66
N ALA A 912 1.35 -9.77 38.99
CA ALA A 912 2.35 -10.31 39.90
C ALA A 912 2.50 -11.83 39.81
N VAL A 913 1.47 -12.56 39.37
CA VAL A 913 1.46 -14.03 39.19
C VAL A 913 2.04 -14.45 37.83
N ILE A 914 2.10 -13.51 36.87
CA ILE A 914 2.71 -13.75 35.55
C ILE A 914 4.15 -13.26 35.57
N THR A 915 5.11 -14.18 35.68
CA THR A 915 6.51 -13.91 35.41
C THR A 915 6.75 -14.01 33.90
N GLU A 916 7.13 -12.90 33.27
CA GLU A 916 7.46 -12.83 31.84
C GLU A 916 8.80 -12.12 31.69
N ASP A 917 9.72 -12.71 30.92
CA ASP A 917 10.99 -12.07 30.60
C ASP A 917 10.74 -10.85 29.71
N VAL A 918 11.15 -9.67 30.17
CA VAL A 918 11.06 -8.40 29.43
C VAL A 918 12.05 -8.30 28.27
N GLY A 919 12.89 -9.34 28.09
CA GLY A 919 13.88 -9.49 27.03
C GLY A 919 13.34 -9.23 25.62
N TYR A 920 12.05 -9.50 25.36
CA TYR A 920 11.41 -9.26 24.06
C TYR A 920 11.40 -7.78 23.64
N ARG A 921 11.54 -6.81 24.55
CA ARG A 921 11.65 -5.37 24.20
C ARG A 921 13.09 -4.91 23.92
N THR A 922 14.09 -5.73 24.24
CA THR A 922 15.50 -5.31 24.23
C THR A 922 15.97 -4.94 22.84
N LEU A 923 15.78 -5.82 21.86
CA LEU A 923 16.19 -5.57 20.48
C LEU A 923 15.47 -4.36 19.86
N PRO A 924 14.12 -4.23 19.93
CA PRO A 924 13.42 -3.02 19.50
C PRO A 924 13.98 -1.72 20.12
N LYS A 925 14.27 -1.70 21.43
CA LYS A 925 14.82 -0.53 22.12
C LYS A 925 16.24 -0.18 21.68
N ILE A 926 17.05 -1.17 21.33
CA ILE A 926 18.39 -0.94 20.79
C ILE A 926 18.27 -0.39 19.37
N LEU A 927 17.44 -1.01 18.52
CA LEU A 927 17.21 -0.58 17.14
C LEU A 927 16.71 0.87 17.07
N ASP A 928 15.81 1.29 17.93
CA ASP A 928 15.31 2.68 18.00
C ASP A 928 16.43 3.71 18.27
N LYS A 929 17.50 3.29 18.95
CA LYS A 929 18.66 4.15 19.24
C LYS A 929 19.70 4.14 18.13
N VAL A 930 19.92 2.99 17.48
CA VAL A 930 21.05 2.79 16.54
C VAL A 930 20.65 2.86 15.07
N ALA A 931 19.40 2.55 14.72
CA ALA A 931 18.93 2.46 13.35
C ALA A 931 18.02 3.65 13.00
N PRO A 932 18.46 4.60 12.14
CA PRO A 932 17.71 5.84 11.87
C PRO A 932 16.34 5.63 11.22
N ALA A 933 16.11 4.48 10.61
CA ALA A 933 14.84 4.11 9.97
C ALA A 933 13.86 3.40 10.91
N PHE A 934 14.29 3.01 12.13
CA PHE A 934 13.49 2.25 13.07
C PHE A 934 12.64 3.15 13.96
N VAL A 935 11.43 2.72 14.32
CA VAL A 935 10.54 3.47 15.22
C VAL A 935 9.88 2.54 16.24
N MET A 936 10.28 2.66 17.51
CA MET A 936 9.72 1.89 18.62
C MET A 936 8.22 2.09 18.81
N ASN A 937 7.72 3.32 18.61
CA ASN A 937 6.30 3.64 18.79
C ASN A 937 5.37 2.94 17.80
N SER A 938 5.92 2.37 16.72
CA SER A 938 5.14 1.58 15.75
C SER A 938 5.16 0.09 16.06
N CYS A 939 5.99 -0.36 17.01
CA CYS A 939 6.05 -1.74 17.44
C CYS A 939 4.78 -2.14 18.22
N SER A 940 4.42 -3.42 18.12
CA SER A 940 3.33 -4.03 18.87
C SER A 940 3.75 -5.41 19.35
N PHE A 941 3.45 -5.77 20.59
CA PHE A 941 3.79 -7.08 21.15
C PHE A 941 2.54 -7.92 21.45
N LEU A 942 1.41 -7.53 20.87
CA LEU A 942 0.12 -8.18 21.05
C LEU A 942 0.07 -9.48 20.25
N VAL A 943 -0.57 -10.48 20.85
CA VAL A 943 -0.91 -11.75 20.21
C VAL A 943 -2.42 -11.79 20.00
N GLU A 944 -2.84 -11.42 18.80
CA GLU A 944 -4.25 -11.45 18.38
C GLU A 944 -4.61 -12.82 17.79
N LYS A 945 -5.86 -13.26 17.96
CA LYS A 945 -6.36 -14.53 17.41
C LYS A 945 -6.13 -14.66 15.91
N SER A 946 -6.41 -13.61 15.13
CA SER A 946 -6.19 -13.59 13.68
C SER A 946 -4.72 -13.76 13.25
N ARG A 947 -3.79 -13.68 14.20
CA ARG A 947 -2.34 -13.78 14.01
C ARG A 947 -1.73 -14.99 14.72
N GLU A 948 -2.54 -15.84 15.36
CA GLU A 948 -2.05 -17.00 16.11
C GLU A 948 -1.24 -17.97 15.23
N SER A 949 -1.62 -18.07 13.96
CA SER A 949 -0.98 -18.94 12.96
C SER A 949 0.16 -18.29 12.18
N THR A 950 0.65 -17.14 12.65
CA THR A 950 1.85 -16.50 12.08
C THR A 950 3.13 -17.12 12.63
N ALA A 951 4.20 -17.06 11.83
CA ALA A 951 5.50 -17.62 12.19
C ALA A 951 5.99 -17.14 13.57
N ARG A 952 5.88 -15.83 13.81
CA ARG A 952 6.31 -15.20 15.05
C ARG A 952 5.65 -15.85 16.28
N VAL A 953 4.33 -16.01 16.24
CA VAL A 953 3.55 -16.50 17.38
C VAL A 953 3.81 -17.99 17.59
N VAL A 954 3.79 -18.78 16.52
CA VAL A 954 4.09 -20.22 16.58
C VAL A 954 5.49 -20.49 17.09
N VAL A 955 6.52 -19.78 16.60
CA VAL A 955 7.91 -19.97 17.07
C VAL A 955 8.08 -19.51 18.52
N TRP A 956 7.37 -18.48 18.95
CA TRP A 956 7.37 -18.06 20.34
C TRP A 956 6.72 -19.10 21.27
N GLN A 957 5.54 -19.57 20.91
CA GLN A 957 4.72 -20.46 21.74
C GLN A 957 5.22 -21.91 21.71
N GLU A 958 5.45 -22.46 20.52
CA GLU A 958 5.83 -23.85 20.32
C GLU A 958 7.33 -24.07 20.42
N MET A 959 8.19 -23.11 20.02
CA MET A 959 9.65 -23.32 20.12
C MET A 959 10.26 -22.71 21.37
N GLY A 960 9.52 -21.86 22.08
CA GLY A 960 9.99 -21.18 23.30
C GLY A 960 10.98 -20.05 23.03
N VAL A 961 11.06 -19.54 21.79
CA VAL A 961 11.96 -18.45 21.43
C VAL A 961 11.37 -17.12 21.91
N LEU A 962 11.90 -16.60 23.03
CA LEU A 962 11.41 -15.38 23.67
C LEU A 962 11.51 -14.14 22.77
N ARG A 963 12.56 -14.06 21.93
CA ARG A 963 12.84 -12.95 21.01
C ARG A 963 12.42 -13.33 19.59
N SER A 964 11.13 -13.64 19.45
CA SER A 964 10.50 -13.94 18.17
C SER A 964 9.83 -12.69 17.61
N TYR A 965 10.20 -12.29 16.40
CA TYR A 965 9.73 -11.04 15.79
C TYR A 965 9.27 -11.19 14.35
N THR A 966 8.36 -10.30 13.96
CA THR A 966 8.11 -9.94 12.56
C THR A 966 8.70 -8.54 12.36
N MET A 967 9.65 -8.37 11.44
CA MET A 967 10.16 -7.06 11.04
C MET A 967 9.38 -6.53 9.86
N GLU A 968 8.81 -5.35 10.02
CA GLU A 968 7.96 -4.71 9.01
C GLU A 968 8.70 -3.51 8.42
N SER A 969 8.93 -3.54 7.10
CA SER A 969 9.61 -2.46 6.38
C SER A 969 8.64 -1.73 5.45
N THR A 970 8.72 -0.41 5.35
CA THR A 970 7.79 0.38 4.52
C THR A 970 8.07 0.26 3.01
N TYR A 971 7.02 0.31 2.18
CA TYR A 971 7.12 0.53 0.72
C TYR A 971 7.25 2.01 0.34
N CYS A 972 6.84 2.90 1.25
CA CYS A 972 6.63 4.31 0.96
C CYS A 972 7.92 5.11 1.23
N GLY A 973 8.38 5.08 2.48
CA GLY A 973 9.59 5.78 2.92
C GLY A 973 9.57 6.10 4.41
N CYS A 974 10.68 6.64 4.90
CA CYS A 974 10.83 7.04 6.31
C CYS A 974 10.24 8.43 6.55
N SER A 975 9.51 8.60 7.66
CA SER A 975 8.95 9.88 8.12
C SER A 975 9.74 10.49 9.28
N HIS A 976 10.81 9.82 9.73
CA HIS A 976 11.66 10.21 10.84
C HIS A 976 13.15 9.99 10.50
N GLY A 977 14.03 10.53 11.35
CA GLY A 977 15.46 10.29 11.31
C GLY A 977 16.17 10.99 10.15
N LEU A 978 17.40 10.54 9.88
CA LEU A 978 18.25 11.03 8.78
C LEU A 978 17.63 10.84 7.39
N TYR A 979 16.69 9.89 7.28
CA TYR A 979 15.99 9.58 6.03
C TYR A 979 14.70 10.40 5.85
N LYS A 980 14.32 11.24 6.82
CA LYS A 980 13.24 12.22 6.66
C LYS A 980 13.76 13.38 5.80
N VAL A 981 13.65 13.23 4.48
CA VAL A 981 13.98 14.33 3.56
C VAL A 981 12.89 15.40 3.69
N SER A 982 13.13 16.42 4.55
CA SER A 982 12.28 17.61 4.64
C SER A 982 12.62 18.58 3.52
N LYS A 983 11.61 19.28 2.98
CA LYS A 983 11.80 20.38 2.05
C LYS A 983 12.51 21.54 2.75
N SER A 984 13.84 21.64 2.64
CA SER A 984 14.61 22.87 2.85
C SER A 984 16.10 22.69 2.54
N SER A 985 16.43 22.51 1.27
CA SER A 985 17.71 23.00 0.72
C SER A 985 17.41 23.69 -0.60
N LYS A 986 16.80 24.89 -0.50
CA LYS A 986 16.95 25.87 -1.58
C LYS A 986 18.45 26.11 -1.74
N LYS A 987 18.96 25.78 -2.93
CA LYS A 987 20.22 26.23 -3.53
C LYS A 987 21.10 27.09 -2.61
N LYS A 988 22.13 26.49 -2.01
CA LYS A 988 23.41 27.19 -1.87
C LYS A 988 24.23 26.78 -3.09
N ASN A 989 24.50 27.74 -3.96
CA ASN A 989 25.52 27.57 -4.99
C ASN A 989 26.84 27.19 -4.28
N PRO A 990 27.65 26.28 -4.85
CA PRO A 990 29.03 26.16 -4.42
C PRO A 990 29.74 27.44 -4.89
N VAL A 991 30.24 28.24 -3.94
CA VAL A 991 31.34 29.16 -4.25
C VAL A 991 32.59 28.30 -4.21
N LEU A 992 33.37 28.43 -5.29
CA LEU A 992 34.67 27.80 -5.56
C LEU A 992 35.59 27.73 -4.33
#